data_AF-A0AAW3AFS0-F1
#
_entry.id   AF-A0AAW3AFS0-F1
#
_cell.length_a   1.000
_cell.length_b   1.000
_cell.length_c   1.000
_cell.angle_alpha   90.00
_cell.angle_beta   90.00
_cell.angle_gamma   90.00
#
_symmetry.space_group_name_H-M   'P 1'
#
loop_
_entity.id
_entity.type
_entity.pdbx_description
1 polymer ?
#
loop_
_entity_poly.entity_id
_entity_poly.type
_entity_poly.pdbx_seq_one_letter_code
_entity_poly.pdbx_strand_id
1 'polypeptide(L)'
;MPRQPTKNRINMHDIVEQPLSAIPDAVDAVLRRPEPLDELEVQSIFFESSYILLRAEEALSAKDGNAFCALFKIFSEGFAHSETSFEEGIRTVVQNDSLLQTMHSIFKVVVEQEALPLHSAGTVELIQVLSSLCDGAALKDKCGAVFMRGFAKVLQRAYSNAEEARRHFHVQRGTATALINLVKGSKQNKQRLASWKFVADCCAASVDVFFQLQCVELLFRVSRQNKDVFSHLGGSLPLATIEELRALPNDGTLLSRMTLLIEHLNEGRAQVLRYPLKEVVAAETTLTSSTNAYFTPNYVIVMVTTANADNITIPYRIIRSITLGRDGRVIVRLEEFPVKLELLLSRTAGMDTVTFYMAQEDLATFKQSPVRQWIVEALQARKEEQHHHLPPQAPRSPDSTAKPAGKVEWATHKPLSSTATAASGAAAAAPCEASGDIDTARKKARLESATTAAVVPYTNQPPIGALLHGVDALIEQAATPNEAQAMLLQLRRLMEARKEVQRGKSLDDLSDAMQRIQSRVDETRRTAKENRAAWHQAMLEELERVEALVVGAQDRAAAGVEQLNDHLKKVKASNQAINERIACMDVELQRTLEELREEERRWTSEIHTKCMREAERLEFEVDQQLLNRSRPMALLSDYMRH
;
A
#
# COMPACT_ATOMS: atom_id res chain seq x y z
N MET A 1 -36.89 -3.22 -10.66
CA MET A 1 -35.54 -2.78 -10.22
C MET A 1 -34.67 -2.66 -11.47
N PRO A 2 -34.20 -1.46 -11.86
CA PRO A 2 -33.20 -1.38 -12.93
C PRO A 2 -31.92 -2.09 -12.45
N ARG A 3 -31.36 -2.98 -13.28
CA ARG A 3 -30.07 -3.63 -13.00
C ARG A 3 -29.01 -2.53 -12.82
N GLN A 4 -28.37 -2.49 -11.66
CA GLN A 4 -27.19 -1.65 -11.49
C GLN A 4 -26.14 -2.04 -12.55
N PRO A 5 -25.48 -1.07 -13.20
CA PRO A 5 -24.42 -1.37 -14.14
C PRO A 5 -23.31 -2.15 -13.43
N THR A 6 -22.95 -3.31 -13.98
CA THR A 6 -21.81 -4.10 -13.50
C THR A 6 -20.54 -3.29 -13.74
N LYS A 7 -19.80 -3.01 -12.67
CA LYS A 7 -18.48 -2.38 -12.74
C LYS A 7 -17.59 -3.19 -13.68
N ASN A 8 -16.94 -2.54 -14.65
CA ASN A 8 -15.90 -3.16 -15.46
C ASN A 8 -14.67 -3.37 -14.56
N ARG A 9 -14.56 -4.57 -14.00
CA ARG A 9 -13.42 -4.96 -13.17
C ARG A 9 -12.18 -5.12 -14.05
N ILE A 10 -11.06 -4.62 -13.56
CA ILE A 10 -9.78 -4.75 -14.23
C ILE A 10 -9.09 -6.01 -13.68
N ASN A 11 -8.68 -6.90 -14.59
CA ASN A 11 -7.81 -8.01 -14.22
C ASN A 11 -6.37 -7.48 -14.10
N MET A 12 -5.72 -7.66 -12.94
CA MET A 12 -4.34 -7.17 -12.77
C MET A 12 -3.36 -7.88 -13.69
N HIS A 13 -3.65 -9.13 -14.10
CA HIS A 13 -2.84 -9.84 -15.07
C HIS A 13 -2.70 -9.05 -16.39
N ASP A 14 -3.80 -8.52 -16.91
CA ASP A 14 -3.84 -7.77 -18.17
C ASP A 14 -3.07 -6.45 -18.10
N ILE A 15 -2.91 -5.88 -16.90
CA ILE A 15 -2.10 -4.67 -16.67
C ILE A 15 -0.61 -5.01 -16.63
N VAL A 16 -0.27 -6.11 -15.94
CA VAL A 16 1.12 -6.54 -15.70
C VAL A 16 1.74 -7.19 -16.95
N GLU A 17 0.93 -7.81 -17.81
CA GLU A 17 1.34 -8.41 -19.09
C GLU A 17 1.72 -7.36 -20.15
N GLN A 18 1.30 -6.10 -19.98
CA GLN A 18 1.64 -5.06 -20.95
C GLN A 18 3.15 -4.88 -21.11
N PRO A 19 3.62 -4.41 -22.28
CA PRO A 19 5.03 -4.05 -22.48
C PRO A 19 5.51 -3.09 -21.39
N LEU A 20 6.77 -3.20 -20.95
CA LEU A 20 7.30 -2.42 -19.83
C LEU A 20 7.05 -0.91 -19.99
N SER A 21 7.18 -0.38 -21.21
CA SER A 21 6.95 1.03 -21.52
C SER A 21 5.50 1.50 -21.35
N ALA A 22 4.53 0.58 -21.39
CA ALA A 22 3.10 0.87 -21.27
C ALA A 22 2.57 0.67 -19.84
N ILE A 23 3.27 -0.12 -19.00
CA ILE A 23 2.86 -0.39 -17.62
C ILE A 23 2.64 0.90 -16.81
N PRO A 24 3.52 1.94 -16.84
CA PRO A 24 3.30 3.15 -16.06
C PRO A 24 1.98 3.84 -16.35
N ASP A 25 1.65 3.99 -17.64
CA ASP A 25 0.41 4.65 -18.08
C ASP A 25 -0.81 3.79 -17.74
N ALA A 26 -0.71 2.47 -17.89
CA ALA A 26 -1.79 1.54 -17.54
C ALA A 26 -2.10 1.57 -16.03
N VAL A 27 -1.06 1.53 -15.19
CA VAL A 27 -1.20 1.62 -13.73
C VAL A 27 -1.76 2.98 -13.32
N ASP A 28 -1.27 4.07 -13.90
CA ASP A 28 -1.78 5.40 -13.60
C ASP A 28 -3.26 5.55 -13.99
N ALA A 29 -3.66 5.01 -15.14
CA ALA A 29 -5.06 4.96 -15.57
C ALA A 29 -5.95 4.15 -14.61
N VAL A 30 -5.45 3.04 -14.08
CA VAL A 30 -6.16 2.24 -13.07
C VAL A 30 -6.32 3.03 -11.76
N LEU A 31 -5.26 3.68 -11.29
CA LEU A 31 -5.26 4.35 -9.98
C LEU A 31 -6.00 5.70 -9.98
N ARG A 32 -6.04 6.40 -11.12
CA ARG A 32 -6.71 7.71 -11.24
C ARG A 32 -8.19 7.63 -11.59
N ARG A 33 -8.73 6.43 -11.79
CA ARG A 33 -10.14 6.28 -12.14
C ARG A 33 -11.05 6.79 -11.00
N PRO A 34 -12.28 7.25 -11.29
CA PRO A 34 -13.16 7.86 -10.28
C PRO A 34 -13.54 6.91 -9.14
N GLU A 35 -13.62 5.61 -9.43
CA GLU A 35 -13.96 4.56 -8.48
C GLU A 35 -12.68 3.90 -7.94
N PRO A 36 -12.50 3.77 -6.62
CA PRO A 36 -11.35 3.08 -6.06
C PRO A 36 -11.30 1.60 -6.50
N LEU A 37 -10.14 0.97 -6.32
CA LEU A 37 -9.99 -0.49 -6.41
C LEU A 37 -11.05 -1.17 -5.54
N ASP A 38 -11.75 -2.18 -6.07
CA ASP A 38 -12.58 -3.04 -5.24
C ASP A 38 -11.77 -4.20 -4.66
N GLU A 39 -12.32 -4.89 -3.66
CA GLU A 39 -11.62 -5.98 -2.95
C GLU A 39 -11.17 -7.12 -3.89
N LEU A 40 -11.87 -7.39 -4.99
CA LEU A 40 -11.48 -8.43 -5.94
C LEU A 40 -10.31 -7.99 -6.82
N GLU A 41 -10.31 -6.73 -7.24
CA GLU A 41 -9.18 -6.13 -7.96
C GLU A 41 -7.92 -6.09 -7.07
N VAL A 42 -8.07 -5.82 -5.76
CA VAL A 42 -6.95 -5.86 -4.81
C VAL A 42 -6.47 -7.29 -4.54
N GLN A 43 -7.37 -8.25 -4.40
CA GLN A 43 -6.99 -9.67 -4.30
C GLN A 43 -6.23 -10.14 -5.55
N SER A 44 -6.61 -9.66 -6.74
CA SER A 44 -5.90 -9.96 -7.98
C SER A 44 -4.44 -9.46 -7.96
N ILE A 45 -4.14 -8.34 -7.29
CA ILE A 45 -2.75 -7.86 -7.09
C ILE A 45 -1.93 -8.93 -6.36
N PHE A 46 -2.44 -9.45 -5.24
CA PHE A 46 -1.71 -10.42 -4.44
C PHE A 46 -1.63 -11.79 -5.12
N PHE A 47 -2.67 -12.19 -5.85
CA PHE A 47 -2.64 -13.40 -6.67
C PHE A 47 -1.52 -13.35 -7.74
N GLU A 48 -1.36 -12.20 -8.39
CA GLU A 48 -0.35 -11.97 -9.42
C GLU A 48 1.04 -11.61 -8.85
N SER A 49 1.27 -11.75 -7.52
CA SER A 49 2.51 -11.29 -6.87
C SER A 49 3.78 -11.83 -7.54
N SER A 50 3.80 -13.13 -7.88
CA SER A 50 4.95 -13.75 -8.54
C SER A 50 5.24 -13.11 -9.90
N TYR A 51 4.19 -12.79 -10.66
CA TYR A 51 4.33 -12.20 -11.98
C TYR A 51 4.74 -10.73 -11.90
N ILE A 52 4.16 -9.96 -10.98
CA ILE A 52 4.56 -8.57 -10.71
C ILE A 52 6.05 -8.51 -10.35
N LEU A 53 6.53 -9.39 -9.47
CA LEU A 53 7.94 -9.43 -9.08
C LEU A 53 8.85 -9.82 -10.24
N LEU A 54 8.45 -10.79 -11.07
CA LEU A 54 9.20 -11.15 -12.27
C LEU A 54 9.32 -9.96 -13.24
N ARG A 55 8.22 -9.24 -13.48
CA ARG A 55 8.21 -8.05 -14.33
C ARG A 55 9.05 -6.92 -13.74
N ALA A 56 9.14 -6.82 -12.41
CA ALA A 56 9.99 -5.85 -11.75
C ALA A 56 11.48 -6.18 -11.93
N GLU A 57 11.88 -7.46 -11.88
CA GLU A 57 13.25 -7.87 -12.20
C GLU A 57 13.61 -7.59 -13.67
N GLU A 58 12.67 -7.78 -14.58
CA GLU A 58 12.84 -7.42 -15.99
C GLU A 58 12.99 -5.91 -16.17
N ALA A 59 12.18 -5.11 -15.48
CA ALA A 59 12.29 -3.65 -15.50
C ALA A 59 13.65 -3.17 -15.00
N LEU A 60 14.17 -3.75 -13.91
CA LEU A 60 15.53 -3.45 -13.42
C LEU A 60 16.61 -3.83 -14.44
N SER A 61 16.47 -4.99 -15.08
CA SER A 61 17.40 -5.47 -16.10
C SER A 61 17.41 -4.56 -17.33
N ALA A 62 16.24 -4.04 -17.72
CA ALA A 62 16.05 -3.06 -18.79
C ALA A 62 16.40 -1.62 -18.37
N LYS A 63 16.71 -1.37 -17.09
CA LYS A 63 16.90 -0.03 -16.50
C LYS A 63 15.69 0.89 -16.66
N ASP A 64 14.49 0.31 -16.70
CA ASP A 64 13.23 1.05 -16.76
C ASP A 64 12.72 1.31 -15.33
N GLY A 65 13.18 2.43 -14.75
CA GLY A 65 12.78 2.84 -13.41
C GLY A 65 11.30 3.23 -13.28
N ASN A 66 10.65 3.62 -14.38
CA ASN A 66 9.24 4.01 -14.37
C ASN A 66 8.34 2.78 -14.31
N ALA A 67 8.62 1.76 -15.13
CA ALA A 67 7.92 0.48 -15.08
C ALA A 67 8.09 -0.19 -13.70
N PHE A 68 9.32 -0.19 -13.17
CA PHE A 68 9.60 -0.69 -11.82
C PHE A 68 8.77 0.05 -10.75
N CYS A 69 8.76 1.39 -10.80
CA CYS A 69 7.99 2.22 -9.88
C CYS A 69 6.49 1.90 -9.95
N ALA A 70 5.94 1.76 -11.16
CA ALA A 70 4.52 1.47 -11.37
C ALA A 70 4.12 0.11 -10.78
N LEU A 71 4.93 -0.93 -10.98
CA LEU A 71 4.69 -2.26 -10.42
C LEU A 71 4.68 -2.27 -8.89
N PHE A 72 5.65 -1.60 -8.25
CA PHE A 72 5.67 -1.48 -6.79
C PHE A 72 4.58 -0.56 -6.24
N LYS A 73 4.17 0.46 -7.00
CA LYS A 73 3.03 1.31 -6.64
C LYS A 73 1.73 0.51 -6.54
N ILE A 74 1.48 -0.44 -7.45
CA ILE A 74 0.31 -1.34 -7.35
C ILE A 74 0.34 -2.11 -6.02
N PHE A 75 1.49 -2.66 -5.64
CA PHE A 75 1.61 -3.34 -4.34
C PHE A 75 1.36 -2.39 -3.17
N SER A 76 1.94 -1.19 -3.18
CA SER A 76 1.71 -0.18 -2.14
C SER A 76 0.22 0.12 -1.96
N GLU A 77 -0.51 0.28 -3.06
CA GLU A 77 -1.96 0.52 -3.06
C GLU A 77 -2.74 -0.69 -2.54
N GLY A 78 -2.34 -1.92 -2.94
CA GLY A 78 -2.94 -3.15 -2.42
C GLY A 78 -2.81 -3.28 -0.90
N PHE A 79 -1.61 -3.02 -0.35
CA PHE A 79 -1.39 -3.03 1.10
C PHE A 79 -2.11 -1.90 1.84
N ALA A 80 -2.36 -0.76 1.18
CA ALA A 80 -3.00 0.41 1.77
C ALA A 80 -4.55 0.38 1.68
N HIS A 81 -5.13 -0.56 0.92
CA HIS A 81 -6.55 -0.57 0.60
C HIS A 81 -7.47 -0.74 1.83
N SER A 82 -7.26 -1.81 2.59
CA SER A 82 -8.05 -2.17 3.78
C SER A 82 -7.23 -3.06 4.72
N GLU A 83 -7.62 -3.15 5.99
CA GLU A 83 -6.96 -4.04 6.96
C GLU A 83 -7.03 -5.51 6.50
N THR A 84 -8.15 -5.91 5.90
CA THR A 84 -8.33 -7.25 5.31
C THR A 84 -7.40 -7.49 4.13
N SER A 85 -7.24 -6.50 3.24
CA SER A 85 -6.30 -6.57 2.11
C SER A 85 -4.85 -6.61 2.59
N PHE A 86 -4.50 -5.84 3.63
CA PHE A 86 -3.18 -5.90 4.26
C PHE A 86 -2.88 -7.31 4.78
N GLU A 87 -3.81 -7.90 5.56
CA GLU A 87 -3.67 -9.26 6.08
C GLU A 87 -3.55 -10.31 4.97
N GLU A 88 -4.30 -10.17 3.88
CA GLU A 88 -4.19 -11.04 2.70
C GLU A 88 -2.80 -10.98 2.10
N GLY A 89 -2.27 -9.79 1.82
CA GLY A 89 -0.93 -9.62 1.25
C GLY A 89 0.16 -10.23 2.14
N ILE A 90 0.06 -10.05 3.47
CA ILE A 90 0.97 -10.73 4.41
C ILE A 90 0.82 -12.25 4.32
N ARG A 91 -0.41 -12.77 4.28
CA ARG A 91 -0.68 -14.21 4.18
C ARG A 91 -0.13 -14.82 2.90
N THR A 92 -0.28 -14.15 1.76
CA THR A 92 0.26 -14.59 0.47
C THR A 92 1.78 -14.77 0.54
N VAL A 93 2.50 -13.81 1.12
CA VAL A 93 3.96 -13.89 1.26
C VAL A 93 4.39 -14.95 2.28
N VAL A 94 3.60 -15.17 3.34
CA VAL A 94 3.85 -16.26 4.31
C VAL A 94 3.68 -17.63 3.67
N GLN A 95 2.66 -17.81 2.82
CA GLN A 95 2.37 -19.07 2.15
C GLN A 95 3.37 -19.39 1.03
N ASN A 96 4.00 -18.37 0.46
CA ASN A 96 4.97 -18.51 -0.62
C ASN A 96 6.31 -17.85 -0.26
N ASP A 97 7.15 -18.59 0.45
CA ASP A 97 8.49 -18.13 0.89
C ASP A 97 9.37 -17.62 -0.28
N SER A 98 9.11 -18.06 -1.53
CA SER A 98 9.86 -17.58 -2.71
C SER A 98 9.61 -16.10 -3.02
N LEU A 99 8.42 -15.56 -2.69
CA LEU A 99 8.12 -14.14 -2.87
C LEU A 99 9.02 -13.27 -2.00
N LEU A 100 9.20 -13.65 -0.74
CA LEU A 100 10.07 -12.93 0.19
C LEU A 100 11.53 -12.97 -0.26
N GLN A 101 11.99 -14.10 -0.79
CA GLN A 101 13.35 -14.22 -1.33
C GLN A 101 13.54 -13.38 -2.61
N THR A 102 12.53 -13.32 -3.48
CA THR A 102 12.58 -12.50 -4.69
C THR A 102 12.61 -11.01 -4.33
N MET A 103 11.75 -10.57 -3.40
CA MET A 103 11.79 -9.19 -2.89
C MET A 103 13.12 -8.84 -2.22
N HIS A 104 13.76 -9.80 -1.53
CA HIS A 104 15.11 -9.62 -1.00
C HIS A 104 16.15 -9.43 -2.09
N SER A 105 16.11 -10.24 -3.14
CA SER A 105 17.00 -10.12 -4.29
C SER A 105 16.83 -8.76 -4.98
N ILE A 106 15.59 -8.35 -5.26
CA ILE A 106 15.26 -7.02 -5.80
C ILE A 106 15.82 -5.92 -4.89
N PHE A 107 15.58 -6.01 -3.58
CA PHE A 107 16.06 -5.03 -2.62
C PHE A 107 17.59 -4.91 -2.63
N LYS A 108 18.31 -6.03 -2.71
CA LYS A 108 19.77 -6.02 -2.85
C LYS A 108 20.23 -5.36 -4.14
N VAL A 109 19.58 -5.63 -5.27
CA VAL A 109 19.91 -5.01 -6.55
C VAL A 109 19.69 -3.50 -6.49
N VAL A 110 18.56 -3.05 -5.96
CA VAL A 110 18.25 -1.62 -5.86
C VAL A 110 19.16 -0.90 -4.85
N VAL A 111 19.38 -1.47 -3.67
CA VAL A 111 20.08 -0.79 -2.56
C VAL A 111 21.59 -1.04 -2.54
N GLU A 112 22.03 -2.28 -2.75
CA GLU A 112 23.46 -2.64 -2.67
C GLU A 112 24.18 -2.46 -4.01
N GLN A 113 23.49 -2.69 -5.14
CA GLN A 113 24.06 -2.52 -6.48
C GLN A 113 23.68 -1.19 -7.13
N GLU A 114 22.84 -0.37 -6.47
CA GLU A 114 22.47 0.97 -6.91
C GLU A 114 21.84 1.00 -8.31
N ALA A 115 21.05 -0.02 -8.64
CA ALA A 115 20.37 -0.10 -9.93
C ALA A 115 19.41 1.09 -10.18
N LEU A 116 18.93 1.73 -9.11
CA LEU A 116 18.13 2.94 -9.15
C LEU A 116 18.72 4.01 -8.21
N PRO A 117 18.54 5.30 -8.52
CA PRO A 117 18.92 6.37 -7.59
C PRO A 117 18.19 6.22 -6.25
N LEU A 118 18.88 6.57 -5.15
CA LEU A 118 18.38 6.37 -3.79
C LEU A 118 17.04 7.06 -3.56
N HIS A 119 16.90 8.32 -4.01
CA HIS A 119 15.70 9.13 -3.85
C HIS A 119 14.72 9.05 -5.04
N SER A 120 14.91 8.08 -5.95
CA SER A 120 13.97 7.85 -7.05
C SER A 120 12.61 7.35 -6.56
N ALA A 121 11.56 7.61 -7.34
CA ALA A 121 10.20 7.14 -7.03
C ALA A 121 10.14 5.61 -6.90
N GLY A 122 10.87 4.87 -7.77
CA GLY A 122 10.94 3.41 -7.70
C GLY A 122 11.53 2.91 -6.38
N THR A 123 12.61 3.51 -5.89
CA THR A 123 13.20 3.15 -4.58
C THR A 123 12.24 3.46 -3.43
N VAL A 124 11.51 4.58 -3.52
CA VAL A 124 10.49 4.96 -2.52
C VAL A 124 9.38 3.90 -2.45
N GLU A 125 8.80 3.52 -3.58
CA GLU A 125 7.73 2.51 -3.63
C GLU A 125 8.19 1.14 -3.13
N LEU A 126 9.41 0.72 -3.51
CA LEU A 126 10.01 -0.50 -2.97
C LEU A 126 10.10 -0.46 -1.43
N ILE A 127 10.63 0.63 -0.87
CA ILE A 127 10.77 0.76 0.59
C ILE A 127 9.39 0.75 1.26
N GLN A 128 8.38 1.35 0.63
CA GLN A 128 7.01 1.38 1.16
C GLN A 128 6.40 -0.02 1.23
N VAL A 129 6.49 -0.81 0.16
CA VAL A 129 6.04 -2.22 0.14
C VAL A 129 6.78 -3.05 1.19
N LEU A 130 8.10 -2.93 1.27
CA LEU A 130 8.88 -3.66 2.26
C LEU A 130 8.56 -3.23 3.70
N SER A 131 8.23 -1.94 3.91
CA SER A 131 7.78 -1.44 5.20
C SER A 131 6.45 -2.07 5.63
N SER A 132 5.51 -2.28 4.70
CA SER A 132 4.26 -3.01 4.95
C SER A 132 4.53 -4.45 5.39
N LEU A 133 5.44 -5.15 4.70
CA LEU A 133 5.83 -6.51 5.10
C LEU A 133 6.46 -6.56 6.49
N CYS A 134 7.24 -5.54 6.86
CA CYS A 134 7.87 -5.43 8.17
C CYS A 134 6.86 -5.23 9.32
N ASP A 135 5.67 -4.70 9.02
CA ASP A 135 4.60 -4.52 10.00
C ASP A 135 3.81 -5.83 10.25
N GLY A 136 3.76 -6.72 9.24
CA GLY A 136 3.12 -8.02 9.34
C GLY A 136 3.69 -8.89 10.46
N ALA A 137 2.87 -9.18 11.48
CA ALA A 137 3.30 -9.93 12.65
C ALA A 137 3.90 -11.31 12.31
N ALA A 138 3.36 -12.01 11.31
CA ALA A 138 3.82 -13.32 10.86
C ALA A 138 5.17 -13.29 10.13
N LEU A 139 5.56 -12.14 9.56
CA LEU A 139 6.80 -11.98 8.79
C LEU A 139 7.90 -11.23 9.54
N LYS A 140 7.58 -10.56 10.63
CA LYS A 140 8.45 -9.63 11.35
C LYS A 140 9.89 -10.11 11.57
N ASP A 141 10.09 -11.31 12.12
CA ASP A 141 11.44 -11.82 12.40
C ASP A 141 12.17 -12.30 11.12
N LYS A 142 11.43 -12.84 10.13
CA LYS A 142 11.97 -13.19 8.81
C LYS A 142 12.42 -11.92 8.07
N CYS A 143 11.56 -10.90 7.98
CA CYS A 143 11.88 -9.60 7.41
C CYS A 143 13.06 -8.94 8.14
N GLY A 144 13.12 -9.05 9.47
CA GLY A 144 14.26 -8.55 10.25
C GLY A 144 15.57 -9.23 9.89
N ALA A 145 15.57 -10.55 9.65
CA ALA A 145 16.76 -11.28 9.22
C ALA A 145 17.27 -10.86 7.83
N VAL A 146 16.33 -10.48 6.95
CA VAL A 146 16.59 -10.25 5.53
C VAL A 146 16.88 -8.78 5.23
N PHE A 147 16.05 -7.85 5.70
CA PHE A 147 16.08 -6.46 5.27
C PHE A 147 16.77 -5.49 6.24
N MET A 148 16.82 -5.80 7.54
CA MET A 148 17.25 -4.84 8.58
C MET A 148 18.65 -4.25 8.31
N ARG A 149 19.61 -5.08 7.88
CA ARG A 149 20.96 -4.60 7.54
C ARG A 149 20.96 -3.70 6.30
N GLY A 150 20.15 -3.99 5.30
CA GLY A 150 20.05 -3.14 4.11
C GLY A 150 19.34 -1.82 4.42
N PHE A 151 18.30 -1.80 5.24
CA PHE A 151 17.69 -0.56 5.72
C PHE A 151 18.67 0.32 6.51
N ALA A 152 19.52 -0.29 7.34
CA ALA A 152 20.59 0.44 8.01
C ALA A 152 21.57 1.08 7.00
N LYS A 153 21.95 0.36 5.94
CA LYS A 153 22.78 0.90 4.84
C LYS A 153 22.08 2.04 4.09
N VAL A 154 20.77 1.92 3.82
CA VAL A 154 19.97 2.99 3.19
C VAL A 154 20.07 4.28 4.01
N LEU A 155 19.83 4.23 5.32
CA LEU A 155 19.92 5.41 6.17
C LEU A 155 21.36 5.95 6.28
N GLN A 156 22.37 5.08 6.39
CA GLN A 156 23.78 5.51 6.38
C GLN A 156 24.14 6.32 5.13
N ARG A 157 23.52 6.02 4.00
CA ARG A 157 23.77 6.67 2.71
C ARG A 157 22.81 7.82 2.41
N ALA A 158 21.68 7.90 3.11
CA ALA A 158 20.63 8.88 2.84
C ALA A 158 21.15 10.32 2.86
N TYR A 159 22.18 10.62 3.66
CA TYR A 159 22.78 11.95 3.76
C TYR A 159 24.17 12.05 3.13
N SER A 160 24.58 11.09 2.28
CA SER A 160 25.82 11.20 1.49
C SER A 160 25.79 12.42 0.56
N ASN A 161 24.61 12.79 0.07
CA ASN A 161 24.32 14.08 -0.56
C ASN A 161 23.30 14.86 0.29
N ALA A 162 23.78 15.72 1.18
CA ALA A 162 22.92 16.40 2.15
C ALA A 162 21.93 17.39 1.50
N GLU A 163 22.19 17.91 0.30
CA GLU A 163 21.24 18.79 -0.39
C GLU A 163 20.07 18.02 -0.98
N GLU A 164 20.37 16.93 -1.69
CA GLU A 164 19.36 16.02 -2.25
C GLU A 164 18.51 15.41 -1.12
N ALA A 165 19.15 14.95 -0.05
CA ALA A 165 18.48 14.44 1.15
C ALA A 165 17.55 15.45 1.80
N ARG A 166 17.80 16.75 1.67
CA ARG A 166 16.94 17.82 2.21
C ARG A 166 15.77 18.15 1.30
N ARG A 167 15.85 17.81 0.00
CA ARG A 167 14.74 17.95 -0.96
C ARG A 167 13.76 16.79 -0.90
N HIS A 168 14.23 15.60 -0.49
CA HIS A 168 13.44 14.38 -0.41
C HIS A 168 13.29 13.89 1.03
N PHE A 169 12.11 13.40 1.41
CA PHE A 169 11.85 12.88 2.76
C PHE A 169 11.31 11.44 2.78
N HIS A 170 10.83 10.93 1.64
CA HIS A 170 10.10 9.67 1.58
C HIS A 170 10.97 8.45 1.92
N VAL A 171 12.19 8.38 1.38
CA VAL A 171 13.12 7.25 1.60
C VAL A 171 13.50 7.14 3.07
N GLN A 172 13.87 8.26 3.68
CA GLN A 172 14.31 8.33 5.07
C GLN A 172 13.16 7.91 5.99
N ARG A 173 11.99 8.52 5.81
CA ARG A 173 10.79 8.19 6.61
C ARG A 173 10.34 6.75 6.41
N GLY A 174 10.23 6.26 5.17
CA GLY A 174 9.84 4.88 4.87
C GLY A 174 10.80 3.86 5.47
N THR A 175 12.11 4.13 5.40
CA THR A 175 13.12 3.26 5.99
C THR A 175 13.08 3.26 7.51
N ALA A 176 12.89 4.43 8.13
CA ALA A 176 12.71 4.51 9.59
C ALA A 176 11.43 3.81 10.05
N THR A 177 10.32 3.96 9.34
CA THR A 177 9.07 3.23 9.60
C THR A 177 9.30 1.72 9.54
N ALA A 178 9.97 1.22 8.49
CA ALA A 178 10.28 -0.20 8.36
C ALA A 178 11.14 -0.71 9.55
N LEU A 179 12.18 0.03 9.93
CA LEU A 179 13.03 -0.30 11.09
C LEU A 179 12.25 -0.27 12.41
N ILE A 180 11.38 0.72 12.61
CA ILE A 180 10.49 0.82 13.77
C ILE A 180 9.57 -0.40 13.84
N ASN A 181 8.92 -0.75 12.72
CA ASN A 181 8.02 -1.90 12.63
C ASN A 181 8.74 -3.21 12.97
N LEU A 182 9.96 -3.39 12.48
CA LEU A 182 10.79 -4.55 12.78
C LEU A 182 11.16 -4.67 14.26
N VAL A 183 11.48 -3.56 14.94
CA VAL A 183 11.86 -3.60 16.36
C VAL A 183 10.66 -3.54 17.31
N LYS A 184 9.50 -3.07 16.84
CA LYS A 184 8.27 -2.96 17.62
C LYS A 184 7.74 -4.36 17.95
N GLY A 185 7.85 -4.73 19.22
CA GLY A 185 7.39 -6.03 19.75
C GLY A 185 8.38 -7.19 19.58
N SER A 186 9.45 -7.06 18.78
CA SER A 186 10.45 -8.13 18.60
C SER A 186 11.71 -7.88 19.45
N LYS A 187 12.00 -8.79 20.38
CA LYS A 187 13.25 -8.78 21.15
C LYS A 187 14.46 -9.13 20.28
N GLN A 188 14.28 -10.09 19.37
CA GLN A 188 15.36 -10.56 18.48
C GLN A 188 15.84 -9.44 17.55
N ASN A 189 14.92 -8.73 16.91
CA ASN A 189 15.28 -7.67 15.98
C ASN A 189 15.97 -6.47 16.66
N LYS A 190 15.65 -6.17 17.92
CA LYS A 190 16.34 -5.12 18.70
C LYS A 190 17.82 -5.42 18.94
N GLN A 191 18.22 -6.69 18.94
CA GLN A 191 19.61 -7.13 19.18
C GLN A 191 20.35 -7.48 17.89
N ARG A 192 19.68 -7.43 16.73
CA ARG A 192 20.23 -7.94 15.47
C ARG A 192 21.33 -7.02 14.88
N LEU A 193 21.30 -5.73 15.17
CA LEU A 193 22.34 -4.78 14.79
C LEU A 193 23.26 -4.48 15.98
N ALA A 194 24.56 -4.47 15.73
CA ALA A 194 25.58 -4.16 16.73
C ALA A 194 25.64 -2.67 17.10
N SER A 195 25.24 -1.77 16.18
CA SER A 195 25.26 -0.32 16.39
C SER A 195 24.08 0.36 15.70
N TRP A 196 23.56 1.39 16.35
CA TRP A 196 22.49 2.27 15.86
C TRP A 196 22.97 3.71 15.66
N LYS A 197 24.29 3.93 15.61
CA LYS A 197 24.90 5.26 15.40
C LYS A 197 24.36 5.96 14.15
N PHE A 198 24.11 5.22 13.08
CA PHE A 198 23.55 5.76 11.84
C PHE A 198 22.21 6.50 12.03
N VAL A 199 21.37 6.05 12.96
CA VAL A 199 20.10 6.72 13.28
C VAL A 199 20.36 8.07 13.95
N ALA A 200 21.34 8.12 14.86
CA ALA A 200 21.74 9.36 15.53
C ALA A 200 22.38 10.35 14.55
N ASP A 201 23.25 9.88 13.65
CA ASP A 201 23.83 10.69 12.58
C ASP A 201 22.74 11.29 11.66
N CYS A 202 21.77 10.46 11.25
CA CYS A 202 20.62 10.90 10.44
C CYS A 202 19.75 11.92 11.18
N CYS A 203 19.48 11.70 12.47
CA CYS A 203 18.70 12.61 13.30
C CYS A 203 19.37 13.99 13.41
N ALA A 204 20.69 14.00 13.61
CA ALA A 204 21.46 15.23 13.69
C ALA A 204 21.48 16.00 12.37
N ALA A 205 21.65 15.31 11.25
CA ALA A 205 21.76 15.89 9.91
C ALA A 205 20.41 16.35 9.31
N SER A 206 19.30 15.74 9.73
CA SER A 206 17.98 16.01 9.18
C SER A 206 17.46 17.41 9.51
N VAL A 207 16.69 17.97 8.58
CA VAL A 207 15.78 19.13 8.81
C VAL A 207 14.32 18.69 8.90
N ASP A 208 14.03 17.43 8.56
CA ASP A 208 12.70 16.83 8.67
C ASP A 208 12.43 16.43 10.13
N VAL A 209 11.63 17.26 10.80
CA VAL A 209 11.24 17.10 12.21
C VAL A 209 10.48 15.80 12.46
N PHE A 210 9.68 15.33 11.51
CA PHE A 210 8.95 14.08 11.65
C PHE A 210 9.90 12.87 11.56
N PHE A 211 10.85 12.89 10.62
CA PHE A 211 11.88 11.86 10.55
C PHE A 211 12.81 11.86 11.77
N GLN A 212 13.14 13.04 12.32
CA GLN A 212 13.88 13.13 13.58
C GLN A 212 13.09 12.48 14.73
N LEU A 213 11.77 12.71 14.81
CA LEU A 213 10.90 12.06 15.78
C LEU A 213 10.94 10.53 15.64
N GLN A 214 10.91 10.00 14.41
CA GLN A 214 11.05 8.57 14.14
C GLN A 214 12.42 8.03 14.57
N CYS A 215 13.50 8.79 14.35
CA CYS A 215 14.84 8.44 14.79
C CYS A 215 14.92 8.36 16.32
N VAL A 216 14.33 9.33 17.03
CA VAL A 216 14.20 9.33 18.49
C VAL A 216 13.38 8.13 18.97
N GLU A 217 12.26 7.81 18.31
CA GLU A 217 11.43 6.65 18.63
C GLU A 217 12.23 5.35 18.51
N LEU A 218 12.98 5.20 17.42
CA LEU A 218 13.78 4.02 17.13
C LEU A 218 14.88 3.83 18.19
N LEU A 219 15.63 4.89 18.51
CA LEU A 219 16.64 4.86 19.57
C LEU A 219 16.02 4.54 20.94
N PHE A 220 14.88 5.15 21.26
CA PHE A 220 14.13 4.86 22.48
C PHE A 220 13.75 3.38 22.56
N ARG A 221 13.12 2.82 21.51
CA ARG A 221 12.64 1.43 21.47
C ARG A 221 13.76 0.40 21.63
N VAL A 222 14.92 0.64 21.02
CA VAL A 222 16.09 -0.24 21.11
C VAL A 222 16.75 -0.09 22.49
N SER A 223 16.84 1.12 23.04
CA SER A 223 17.44 1.37 24.36
C SER A 223 16.77 0.62 25.51
N ARG A 224 15.48 0.27 25.36
CA ARG A 224 14.73 -0.51 26.36
C ARG A 224 15.23 -1.95 26.50
N GLN A 225 15.95 -2.48 25.51
CA GLN A 225 16.56 -3.82 25.58
C GLN A 225 18.09 -3.75 25.68
N ASN A 226 18.72 -2.77 25.05
CA ASN A 226 20.16 -2.57 25.11
C ASN A 226 20.47 -1.15 25.60
N LYS A 227 20.80 -1.01 26.88
CA LYS A 227 21.12 0.31 27.49
C LYS A 227 22.42 0.91 26.96
N ASP A 228 23.34 0.06 26.46
CA ASP A 228 24.64 0.48 25.95
C ASP A 228 24.56 1.13 24.56
N VAL A 229 23.39 1.09 23.90
CA VAL A 229 23.14 1.77 22.61
C VAL A 229 23.62 3.21 22.64
N PHE A 230 23.37 3.93 23.75
CA PHE A 230 23.75 5.33 23.88
C PHE A 230 25.27 5.53 23.99
N SER A 231 25.99 4.58 24.59
CA SER A 231 27.45 4.61 24.72
C SER A 231 28.15 4.47 23.37
N HIS A 232 27.49 3.86 22.38
CA HIS A 232 28.03 3.62 21.04
C HIS A 232 27.66 4.69 20.00
N LEU A 233 26.97 5.77 20.39
CA LEU A 233 26.55 6.82 19.46
C LEU A 233 27.68 7.78 19.06
N GLY A 234 28.84 7.76 19.74
CA GLY A 234 30.06 8.44 19.30
C GLY A 234 29.91 9.93 19.01
N GLY A 235 29.19 10.68 19.86
CA GLY A 235 29.05 12.14 19.77
C GLY A 235 28.13 12.66 18.67
N SER A 236 27.38 11.79 17.98
CA SER A 236 26.47 12.21 16.88
C SER A 236 25.37 13.17 17.34
N LEU A 237 24.94 13.03 18.59
CA LEU A 237 23.95 13.89 19.23
C LEU A 237 24.60 14.61 20.43
N PRO A 238 24.15 15.83 20.75
CA PRO A 238 24.59 16.53 21.97
C PRO A 238 24.35 15.67 23.22
N LEU A 239 25.24 15.80 24.22
CA LEU A 239 25.15 15.01 25.45
C LEU A 239 23.80 15.22 26.17
N ALA A 240 23.32 16.47 26.24
CA ALA A 240 22.02 16.80 26.81
C ALA A 240 20.87 16.04 26.12
N THR A 241 20.88 15.97 24.79
CA THR A 241 19.90 15.19 24.02
C THR A 241 19.97 13.70 24.34
N ILE A 242 21.17 13.14 24.53
CA ILE A 242 21.34 11.74 24.90
C ILE A 242 20.80 11.47 26.32
N GLU A 243 21.00 12.39 27.25
CA GLU A 243 20.46 12.31 28.61
C GLU A 243 18.94 12.39 28.63
N GLU A 244 18.35 13.33 27.87
CA GLU A 244 16.90 13.43 27.68
C GLU A 244 16.32 12.15 27.04
N LEU A 245 16.96 11.62 25.99
CA LEU A 245 16.59 10.35 25.36
C LEU A 245 16.58 9.19 26.36
N ARG A 246 17.59 9.12 27.24
CA ARG A 246 17.70 8.08 28.26
C ARG A 246 16.58 8.18 29.29
N ALA A 247 16.18 9.41 29.62
CA ALA A 247 15.16 9.76 30.60
C ALA A 247 13.71 9.67 30.06
N LEU A 248 13.50 9.43 28.76
CA LEU A 248 12.16 9.31 28.19
C LEU A 248 11.29 8.25 28.92
N PRO A 249 10.06 8.60 29.32
CA PRO A 249 9.15 7.69 30.00
C PRO A 249 8.50 6.71 29.01
N ASN A 250 8.00 5.59 29.50
CA ASN A 250 7.19 4.65 28.71
C ASN A 250 5.73 4.71 29.15
N ASP A 251 5.14 5.89 29.06
CA ASP A 251 3.75 6.18 29.44
C ASP A 251 3.08 7.08 28.39
N GLY A 252 1.85 7.54 28.67
CA GLY A 252 1.09 8.40 27.77
C GLY A 252 1.73 9.77 27.48
N THR A 253 2.81 10.15 28.17
CA THR A 253 3.55 11.40 27.94
C THR A 253 4.75 11.23 27.00
N LEU A 254 5.06 10.01 26.55
CA LEU A 254 6.23 9.74 25.70
C LEU A 254 6.28 10.65 24.46
N LEU A 255 5.17 10.78 23.73
CA LEU A 255 5.14 11.56 22.48
C LEU A 255 5.36 13.05 22.73
N SER A 256 4.77 13.63 23.79
CA SER A 256 4.99 15.04 24.12
C SER A 256 6.44 15.28 24.57
N ARG A 257 7.03 14.37 25.35
CA ARG A 257 8.44 14.41 25.74
C ARG A 257 9.39 14.29 24.56
N MET A 258 9.11 13.40 23.61
CA MET A 258 9.88 13.30 22.37
C MET A 258 9.74 14.57 21.52
N THR A 259 8.55 15.17 21.46
CA THR A 259 8.34 16.42 20.72
C THR A 259 9.16 17.56 21.33
N LEU A 260 9.16 17.72 22.66
CA LEU A 260 10.00 18.70 23.35
C LEU A 260 11.50 18.49 23.09
N LEU A 261 11.95 17.24 23.10
CA LEU A 261 13.34 16.91 22.79
C LEU A 261 13.72 17.33 21.37
N ILE A 262 12.84 17.10 20.39
CA ILE A 262 13.06 17.55 19.01
C ILE A 262 13.03 19.08 18.90
N GLU A 263 12.21 19.77 19.69
CA GLU A 263 12.23 21.23 19.77
C GLU A 263 13.59 21.73 20.28
N HIS A 264 14.11 21.17 21.38
CA HIS A 264 15.46 21.50 21.87
C HIS A 264 16.55 21.19 20.85
N LEU A 265 16.45 20.06 20.13
CA LEU A 265 17.43 19.67 19.11
C LEU A 265 17.51 20.67 17.94
N ASN A 266 16.39 21.31 17.60
CA ASN A 266 16.29 22.27 16.51
C ASN A 266 16.35 23.73 16.95
N GLU A 267 16.51 24.00 18.24
CA GLU A 267 16.66 25.37 18.75
C GLU A 267 17.86 26.06 18.08
N GLY A 268 17.64 27.26 17.55
CA GLY A 268 18.66 28.04 16.83
C GLY A 268 19.03 27.52 15.42
N ARG A 269 18.41 26.45 14.91
CA ARG A 269 18.66 25.99 13.54
C ARG A 269 17.90 26.84 12.52
N ALA A 270 18.64 27.65 11.76
CA ALA A 270 18.06 28.55 10.74
C ALA A 270 17.23 27.84 9.64
N GLN A 271 17.41 26.53 9.44
CA GLN A 271 16.71 25.74 8.41
C GLN A 271 15.41 25.09 8.93
N VAL A 272 15.09 25.19 10.21
CA VAL A 272 13.88 24.62 10.80
C VAL A 272 13.17 25.71 11.58
N LEU A 273 12.15 26.31 10.97
CA LEU A 273 11.40 27.42 11.57
C LEU A 273 10.07 26.90 12.10
N ARG A 274 9.90 26.99 13.42
CA ARG A 274 8.71 26.55 14.14
C ARG A 274 7.74 27.72 14.33
N TYR A 275 6.46 27.48 14.04
CA TYR A 275 5.38 28.39 14.34
C TYR A 275 4.23 27.64 15.04
N PRO A 276 3.85 28.06 16.26
CA PRO A 276 2.63 27.58 16.90
C PRO A 276 1.40 27.98 16.09
N LEU A 277 0.49 27.04 15.90
CA LEU A 277 -0.76 27.19 15.17
C LEU A 277 -1.92 26.97 16.12
N LYS A 278 -2.90 27.88 16.11
CA LYS A 278 -4.17 27.74 16.86
C LYS A 278 -5.05 26.66 16.24
N GLU A 279 -5.09 26.62 14.92
CA GLU A 279 -5.87 25.65 14.15
C GLU A 279 -5.30 25.52 12.74
N VAL A 280 -5.59 24.37 12.11
CA VAL A 280 -5.29 24.12 10.70
C VAL A 280 -6.57 23.67 10.01
N VAL A 281 -6.94 24.39 8.96
CA VAL A 281 -8.16 24.14 8.19
C VAL A 281 -7.78 23.80 6.76
N ALA A 282 -8.25 22.68 6.23
CA ALA A 282 -8.11 22.34 4.81
C ALA A 282 -9.48 22.05 4.23
N ALA A 283 -9.78 22.61 3.05
CA ALA A 283 -11.09 22.44 2.41
C ALA A 283 -12.28 22.66 3.37
N GLU A 284 -12.23 23.75 4.16
CA GLU A 284 -13.23 24.10 5.18
C GLU A 284 -13.39 23.09 6.34
N THR A 285 -12.56 22.05 6.38
CA THR A 285 -12.52 21.06 7.45
C THR A 285 -11.37 21.36 8.39
N THR A 286 -11.64 21.50 9.69
CA THR A 286 -10.60 21.65 10.71
C THR A 286 -9.89 20.31 10.89
N LEU A 287 -8.63 20.24 10.48
CA LEU A 287 -7.80 19.04 10.53
C LEU A 287 -7.28 18.78 11.94
N THR A 288 -6.86 19.84 12.62
CA THR A 288 -6.34 19.76 13.98
C THR A 288 -6.45 21.10 14.70
N SER A 289 -6.57 21.01 16.03
CA SER A 289 -6.54 22.14 16.94
C SER A 289 -5.15 22.23 17.58
N SER A 290 -4.73 23.44 17.97
CA SER A 290 -3.46 23.77 18.65
C SER A 290 -2.28 22.84 18.35
N THR A 291 -1.49 23.15 17.32
CA THR A 291 -0.34 22.33 16.89
C THR A 291 0.88 23.20 16.52
N ASN A 292 1.95 22.59 16.05
CA ASN A 292 3.11 23.27 15.49
C ASN A 292 3.25 23.00 13.98
N ALA A 293 3.53 24.05 13.21
CA ALA A 293 4.09 23.94 11.87
C ALA A 293 5.62 24.10 11.91
N TYR A 294 6.31 23.28 11.14
CA TYR A 294 7.74 23.33 10.93
C TYR A 294 8.02 23.60 9.45
N PHE A 295 8.50 24.81 9.16
CA PHE A 295 8.89 25.21 7.82
C PHE A 295 10.37 24.93 7.60
N THR A 296 10.65 24.16 6.57
CA THR A 296 12.00 23.86 6.08
C THR A 296 12.22 24.52 4.71
N PRO A 297 13.42 24.48 4.12
CA PRO A 297 13.66 25.08 2.81
C PRO A 297 12.82 24.52 1.66
N ASN A 298 12.34 23.26 1.75
CA ASN A 298 11.68 22.59 0.61
C ASN A 298 10.20 22.24 0.84
N TYR A 299 9.77 22.17 2.10
CA TYR A 299 8.42 21.75 2.48
C TYR A 299 8.08 22.21 3.89
N VAL A 300 6.78 22.24 4.20
CA VAL A 300 6.26 22.44 5.55
C VAL A 300 5.71 21.12 6.10
N ILE A 301 5.96 20.87 7.39
CA ILE A 301 5.40 19.75 8.15
C ILE A 301 4.45 20.30 9.22
N VAL A 302 3.25 19.75 9.30
CA VAL A 302 2.27 20.03 10.35
C VAL A 302 1.99 18.75 11.11
N MET A 303 2.15 18.77 12.43
CA MET A 303 1.78 17.63 13.28
C MET A 303 0.26 17.62 13.46
N VAL A 304 -0.43 16.52 13.14
CA VAL A 304 -1.90 16.48 13.12
C VAL A 304 -2.48 15.96 14.42
N THR A 305 -1.89 14.92 15.02
CA THR A 305 -2.46 14.28 16.22
C THR A 305 -1.45 14.17 17.36
N THR A 306 -1.87 14.59 18.55
CA THR A 306 -1.12 14.42 19.80
C THR A 306 -1.13 12.98 20.32
N ALA A 307 -1.97 12.09 19.75
CA ALA A 307 -2.11 10.70 20.17
C ALA A 307 -1.31 9.71 19.29
N ASN A 308 -1.24 9.92 17.97
CA ASN A 308 -0.67 8.95 17.02
C ASN A 308 0.54 9.48 16.22
N ALA A 309 1.04 10.68 16.56
CA ALA A 309 2.17 11.32 15.89
C ALA A 309 1.99 11.48 14.36
N ASP A 310 0.77 11.57 13.84
CA ASP A 310 0.59 11.72 12.40
C ASP A 310 0.95 13.14 11.92
N ASN A 311 1.24 13.28 10.63
CA ASN A 311 1.65 14.55 10.04
C ASN A 311 1.09 14.78 8.63
N ILE A 312 0.96 16.06 8.28
CA ILE A 312 0.78 16.53 6.92
C ILE A 312 2.10 17.16 6.48
N THR A 313 2.61 16.76 5.32
CA THR A 313 3.79 17.37 4.70
C THR A 313 3.39 17.95 3.35
N ILE A 314 3.64 19.24 3.15
CA ILE A 314 3.30 19.97 1.92
C ILE A 314 4.61 20.44 1.28
N PRO A 315 5.04 19.78 0.19
CA PRO A 315 6.14 20.26 -0.65
C PRO A 315 5.83 21.63 -1.27
N TYR A 316 6.80 22.54 -1.29
CA TYR A 316 6.56 23.86 -1.88
C TYR A 316 6.31 23.79 -3.39
N ARG A 317 6.81 22.76 -4.08
CA ARG A 317 6.56 22.50 -5.51
C ARG A 317 5.07 22.32 -5.87
N ILE A 318 4.24 21.86 -4.93
CA ILE A 318 2.79 21.68 -5.15
C ILE A 318 1.96 22.88 -4.72
N ILE A 319 2.59 23.91 -4.15
CA ILE A 319 1.92 25.16 -3.81
C ILE A 319 1.68 25.92 -5.13
N ARG A 320 0.48 26.45 -5.31
CA ARG A 320 0.12 27.34 -6.42
C ARG A 320 0.33 28.80 -6.04
N SER A 321 -0.07 29.15 -4.82
CA SER A 321 0.09 30.51 -4.29
C SER A 321 -0.02 30.52 -2.76
N ILE A 322 0.60 31.51 -2.14
CA ILE A 322 0.49 31.78 -0.70
C ILE A 322 -0.04 33.20 -0.47
N THR A 323 -1.02 33.35 0.42
CA THR A 323 -1.59 34.65 0.81
C THR A 323 -1.44 34.83 2.31
N LEU A 324 -0.88 35.95 2.73
CA LEU A 324 -0.69 36.30 4.14
C LEU A 324 -1.77 37.31 4.56
N GLY A 325 -2.71 36.86 5.40
CA GLY A 325 -3.78 37.68 5.95
C GLY A 325 -3.27 38.76 6.92
N ARG A 326 -4.17 39.64 7.35
CA ARG A 326 -3.91 40.62 8.43
C ARG A 326 -4.31 40.09 9.82
N ASP A 327 -5.01 38.97 9.86
CA ASP A 327 -5.71 38.41 11.01
C ASP A 327 -5.08 37.12 11.54
N GLY A 328 -3.80 36.88 11.27
CA GLY A 328 -3.10 35.67 11.70
C GLY A 328 -3.23 34.48 10.74
N ARG A 329 -3.83 34.67 9.56
CA ARG A 329 -4.01 33.60 8.56
C ARG A 329 -2.87 33.53 7.55
N VAL A 330 -2.36 32.32 7.31
CA VAL A 330 -1.51 31.97 6.17
C VAL A 330 -2.26 30.98 5.30
N ILE A 331 -2.68 31.43 4.12
CA ILE A 331 -3.52 30.67 3.20
C ILE A 331 -2.64 30.13 2.08
N VAL A 332 -2.54 28.81 1.98
CA VAL A 332 -1.79 28.08 0.96
C VAL A 332 -2.77 27.44 0.00
N ARG A 333 -2.72 27.82 -1.27
CA ARG A 333 -3.46 27.13 -2.34
C ARG A 333 -2.55 26.11 -2.98
N LEU A 334 -3.03 24.88 -3.12
CA LEU A 334 -2.31 23.74 -3.65
C LEU A 334 -2.77 23.45 -5.08
N GLU A 335 -1.95 22.74 -5.85
CA GLU A 335 -2.41 22.20 -7.13
C GLU A 335 -3.20 20.93 -6.99
N GLU A 336 -2.73 20.09 -6.07
CA GLU A 336 -3.29 18.80 -5.72
C GLU A 336 -3.08 18.63 -4.21
N PHE A 337 -4.03 18.00 -3.53
CA PHE A 337 -3.84 17.67 -2.13
C PHE A 337 -2.89 16.47 -2.00
N PRO A 338 -1.93 16.50 -1.07
CA PRO A 338 -1.21 15.30 -0.69
C PRO A 338 -2.20 14.18 -0.31
N VAL A 339 -1.98 12.95 -0.77
CA VAL A 339 -2.88 11.79 -0.54
C VAL A 339 -3.30 11.65 0.93
N LYS A 340 -2.36 11.80 1.87
CA LYS A 340 -2.65 11.76 3.32
C LYS A 340 -3.64 12.84 3.76
N LEU A 341 -3.58 14.02 3.15
CA LEU A 341 -4.50 15.11 3.43
C LEU A 341 -5.86 14.85 2.77
N GLU A 342 -5.91 14.27 1.57
CA GLU A 342 -7.18 13.87 0.95
C GLU A 342 -7.97 12.86 1.78
N LEU A 343 -7.28 11.87 2.37
CA LEU A 343 -7.91 10.88 3.25
C LEU A 343 -8.60 11.49 4.48
N LEU A 344 -8.18 12.69 4.90
CA LEU A 344 -8.75 13.40 6.04
C LEU A 344 -9.92 14.32 5.65
N LEU A 345 -10.23 14.46 4.35
CA LEU A 345 -11.21 15.40 3.84
C LEU A 345 -12.44 14.69 3.28
N SER A 346 -13.64 15.12 3.68
CA SER A 346 -14.88 14.75 2.98
C SER A 346 -14.91 15.48 1.64
N ARG A 347 -14.56 14.76 0.56
CA ARG A 347 -14.41 15.28 -0.82
C ARG A 347 -15.47 16.32 -1.17
N THR A 348 -15.02 17.55 -1.43
CA THR A 348 -15.74 18.54 -2.23
C THR A 348 -14.81 19.00 -3.35
N ALA A 349 -15.20 18.78 -4.60
CA ALA A 349 -14.37 19.16 -5.76
C ALA A 349 -14.15 20.68 -5.79
N GLY A 350 -12.90 21.12 -5.95
CA GLY A 350 -12.53 22.54 -6.08
C GLY A 350 -12.00 23.23 -4.81
N MET A 351 -11.89 22.53 -3.68
CA MET A 351 -11.40 23.10 -2.42
C MET A 351 -9.88 22.96 -2.24
N ASP A 352 -9.05 23.62 -3.04
CA ASP A 352 -7.59 23.41 -3.08
C ASP A 352 -6.78 24.16 -2.00
N THR A 353 -7.39 24.51 -0.87
CA THR A 353 -6.82 25.47 0.08
C THR A 353 -6.57 24.87 1.47
N VAL A 354 -5.38 25.15 2.02
CA VAL A 354 -4.97 24.89 3.41
C VAL A 354 -4.70 26.24 4.10
N THR A 355 -5.30 26.47 5.26
CA THR A 355 -5.12 27.69 6.05
C THR A 355 -4.49 27.35 7.40
N PHE A 356 -3.37 28.00 7.68
CA PHE A 356 -2.72 27.98 8.99
C PHE A 356 -3.13 29.23 9.78
N TYR A 357 -3.66 29.03 10.98
CA TYR A 357 -4.02 30.11 11.88
C TYR A 357 -2.96 30.23 12.98
N MET A 358 -2.25 31.34 13.00
CA MET A 358 -1.19 31.63 13.99
C MET A 358 -1.54 32.90 14.79
N ALA A 359 -0.84 33.14 15.89
CA ALA A 359 -0.98 34.42 16.59
C ALA A 359 -0.47 35.58 15.70
N GLN A 360 -0.94 36.80 15.96
CA GLN A 360 -0.54 37.96 15.14
C GLN A 360 0.96 38.25 15.25
N GLU A 361 1.54 38.01 16.43
CA GLU A 361 2.98 38.11 16.67
C GLU A 361 3.78 37.08 15.87
N ASP A 362 3.33 35.82 15.85
CA ASP A 362 3.92 34.75 15.04
C ASP A 362 3.82 35.04 13.54
N LEU A 363 2.71 35.65 13.10
CA LEU A 363 2.57 36.08 11.71
C LEU A 363 3.54 37.22 11.36
N ALA A 364 3.81 38.12 12.29
CA ALA A 364 4.78 39.20 12.08
C ALA A 364 6.20 38.64 11.92
N THR A 365 6.59 37.67 12.75
CA THR A 365 7.89 37.00 12.64
C THR A 365 7.95 36.12 11.38
N PHE A 366 6.86 35.41 11.03
CA PHE A 366 6.75 34.65 9.78
C PHE A 366 6.98 35.53 8.54
N LYS A 367 6.39 36.73 8.50
CA LYS A 367 6.55 37.68 7.38
C LYS A 367 8.00 38.15 7.17
N GLN A 368 8.80 38.16 8.24
CA GLN A 368 10.21 38.55 8.22
C GLN A 368 11.16 37.36 7.97
N SER A 369 10.62 36.13 7.99
CA SER A 369 11.38 34.90 7.84
C SER A 369 11.72 34.59 6.36
N PRO A 370 12.72 33.74 6.10
CA PRO A 370 13.05 33.29 4.75
C PRO A 370 12.00 32.35 4.12
N VAL A 371 10.96 31.92 4.85
CA VAL A 371 9.96 30.96 4.36
C VAL A 371 9.32 31.43 3.05
N ARG A 372 8.98 32.72 2.96
CA ARG A 372 8.39 33.27 1.73
C ARG A 372 9.35 33.16 0.55
N GLN A 373 10.63 33.41 0.78
CA GLN A 373 11.66 33.31 -0.25
C GLN A 373 11.80 31.85 -0.71
N TRP A 374 11.87 30.89 0.21
CA TRP A 374 11.93 29.46 -0.11
C TRP A 374 10.76 29.00 -0.98
N ILE A 375 9.53 29.43 -0.66
CA ILE A 375 8.36 29.10 -1.47
C ILE A 375 8.48 29.73 -2.86
N VAL A 376 8.87 30.99 -2.96
CA VAL A 376 9.01 31.68 -4.26
C VAL A 376 10.08 31.02 -5.13
N GLU A 377 11.22 30.66 -4.55
CA GLU A 377 12.30 29.95 -5.25
C GLU A 377 11.83 28.59 -5.79
N ALA A 378 11.09 27.81 -4.98
CA ALA A 378 10.52 26.54 -5.42
C ALA A 378 9.51 26.72 -6.58
N LEU A 379 8.70 27.78 -6.55
CA LEU A 379 7.76 28.10 -7.63
C LEU A 379 8.47 28.54 -8.92
N GLN A 380 9.60 29.25 -8.80
CA GLN A 380 10.42 29.67 -9.94
C GLN A 380 11.11 28.47 -10.60
N ALA A 381 11.78 27.64 -9.80
CA ALA A 381 12.45 26.42 -10.28
C ALA A 381 11.48 25.52 -11.06
N ARG A 382 10.25 25.35 -10.57
CA ARG A 382 9.23 24.58 -11.26
C ARG A 382 8.82 25.17 -12.62
N LYS A 383 8.70 26.50 -12.72
CA LYS A 383 8.38 27.15 -14.01
C LYS A 383 9.50 26.94 -15.02
N GLU A 384 10.75 27.00 -14.57
CA GLU A 384 11.92 26.74 -15.39
C GLU A 384 11.94 25.28 -15.89
N GLU A 385 11.67 24.31 -15.03
CA GLU A 385 11.52 22.89 -15.39
C GLU A 385 10.41 22.67 -16.44
N GLN A 386 9.24 23.31 -16.26
CA GLN A 386 8.14 23.24 -17.23
C GLN A 386 8.49 23.88 -18.57
N HIS A 387 9.28 24.96 -18.58
CA HIS A 387 9.74 25.59 -19.81
C HIS A 387 10.79 24.76 -20.57
N HIS A 388 11.60 23.96 -19.88
CA HIS A 388 12.60 23.09 -20.51
C HIS A 388 12.01 21.80 -21.13
N HIS A 389 10.75 21.46 -20.81
CA HIS A 389 10.03 20.33 -21.40
C HIS A 389 9.15 20.70 -22.62
N LEU A 390 9.15 21.97 -23.05
CA LEU A 390 8.57 22.37 -24.34
C LEU A 390 9.64 22.20 -25.45
N PRO A 391 9.39 21.42 -26.52
CA PRO A 391 10.33 21.34 -27.63
C PRO A 391 10.52 22.73 -28.25
N PRO A 392 11.71 23.03 -28.84
CA PRO A 392 11.95 24.34 -29.43
C PRO A 392 10.89 24.59 -30.49
N GLN A 393 10.01 25.57 -30.27
CA GLN A 393 9.11 26.03 -31.31
C GLN A 393 9.99 26.54 -32.45
N ALA A 394 9.91 25.86 -33.60
CA ALA A 394 10.51 26.33 -34.83
C ALA A 394 10.07 27.78 -35.08
N PRO A 395 10.97 28.67 -35.51
CA PRO A 395 10.63 30.07 -35.75
C PRO A 395 9.53 30.12 -36.80
N ARG A 396 8.38 30.68 -36.41
CA ARG A 396 7.27 30.93 -37.34
C ARG A 396 7.75 31.93 -38.39
N SER A 397 7.90 31.45 -39.63
CA SER A 397 8.00 32.35 -40.79
C SER A 397 6.74 33.21 -40.87
N PRO A 398 6.88 34.53 -41.07
CA PRO A 398 5.77 35.40 -41.36
C PRO A 398 5.50 35.32 -42.86
N ASP A 399 4.44 34.61 -43.27
CA ASP A 399 3.65 34.94 -44.45
C ASP A 399 2.53 33.92 -44.64
N SER A 400 1.29 34.36 -44.41
CA SER A 400 0.28 34.39 -45.46
C SER A 400 -1.10 34.61 -44.83
N THR A 401 -1.65 35.77 -45.15
CA THR A 401 -3.06 36.15 -45.00
C THR A 401 -3.95 35.30 -45.91
N ALA A 402 -4.93 34.58 -45.37
CA ALA A 402 -6.19 34.28 -46.07
C ALA A 402 -7.30 33.84 -45.11
N LYS A 403 -8.52 34.28 -45.44
CA LYS A 403 -9.79 34.27 -44.69
C LYS A 403 -10.43 32.88 -44.49
N PRO A 404 -11.47 32.79 -43.63
CA PRO A 404 -12.18 31.55 -43.29
C PRO A 404 -13.41 31.27 -44.19
N ALA A 405 -13.66 29.99 -44.48
CA ALA A 405 -14.94 29.37 -44.90
C ALA A 405 -14.62 27.88 -45.19
N GLY A 406 -15.43 26.86 -44.97
CA GLY A 406 -16.81 26.69 -44.54
C GLY A 406 -17.09 25.18 -44.41
N LYS A 407 -18.27 24.83 -43.89
CA LYS A 407 -18.82 23.48 -43.64
C LYS A 407 -18.76 22.52 -44.85
N VAL A 408 -18.75 21.20 -44.61
CA VAL A 408 -19.83 20.22 -44.95
C VAL A 408 -19.34 18.75 -44.96
N GLU A 409 -20.06 17.93 -44.19
CA GLU A 409 -20.54 16.52 -44.32
C GLU A 409 -19.68 15.27 -44.62
N TRP A 410 -19.92 14.27 -43.74
CA TRP A 410 -20.19 12.84 -43.92
C TRP A 410 -19.96 12.16 -45.28
N ALA A 411 -19.22 11.04 -45.25
CA ALA A 411 -19.52 9.85 -46.06
C ALA A 411 -19.12 8.55 -45.35
N THR A 412 -20.13 7.71 -45.14
CA THR A 412 -20.15 6.31 -44.73
C THR A 412 -19.53 5.42 -45.80
N HIS A 413 -18.70 4.41 -45.47
CA HIS A 413 -18.63 3.16 -46.25
C HIS A 413 -18.18 1.95 -45.40
N LYS A 414 -18.82 0.82 -45.72
CA LYS A 414 -18.87 -0.50 -45.08
C LYS A 414 -17.65 -1.41 -45.45
N PRO A 415 -17.53 -2.59 -44.82
CA PRO A 415 -16.32 -3.42 -44.74
C PRO A 415 -16.17 -4.42 -45.89
N LEU A 416 -14.98 -5.01 -45.99
CA LEU A 416 -14.70 -6.19 -46.81
C LEU A 416 -14.14 -7.32 -45.94
N SER A 417 -14.82 -8.46 -46.06
CA SER A 417 -14.43 -9.79 -45.62
C SER A 417 -13.37 -10.37 -46.56
N SER A 418 -12.46 -11.19 -46.03
CA SER A 418 -11.89 -12.30 -46.79
C SER A 418 -11.59 -13.49 -45.89
N THR A 419 -12.21 -14.60 -46.29
CA THR A 419 -12.20 -15.99 -45.81
C THR A 419 -10.88 -16.75 -46.02
N ALA A 420 -10.86 -17.95 -45.41
CA ALA A 420 -10.10 -19.18 -45.73
C ALA A 420 -8.84 -19.43 -44.85
N THR A 421 -8.58 -20.60 -44.27
CA THR A 421 -9.17 -21.95 -44.41
C THR A 421 -8.69 -22.83 -43.24
N ALA A 422 -9.46 -23.87 -42.93
CA ALA A 422 -9.20 -24.89 -41.91
C ALA A 422 -8.18 -25.97 -42.32
N ALA A 423 -7.60 -26.65 -41.34
CA ALA A 423 -7.24 -28.07 -41.44
C ALA A 423 -7.25 -28.72 -40.03
N SER A 424 -8.13 -29.70 -39.87
CA SER A 424 -8.27 -30.59 -38.71
C SER A 424 -7.35 -31.81 -38.83
N GLY A 425 -6.95 -32.37 -37.69
CA GLY A 425 -6.47 -33.75 -37.60
C GLY A 425 -6.64 -34.28 -36.18
N ALA A 426 -7.66 -35.11 -35.96
CA ALA A 426 -7.88 -35.88 -34.74
C ALA A 426 -7.36 -37.31 -34.94
N ALA A 427 -6.76 -37.90 -33.91
CA ALA A 427 -6.69 -39.35 -33.75
C ALA A 427 -6.59 -39.71 -32.25
N ALA A 428 -7.43 -40.66 -31.85
CA ALA A 428 -7.67 -41.12 -30.49
C ALA A 428 -6.76 -42.28 -30.09
N ALA A 429 -6.54 -42.46 -28.78
CA ALA A 429 -6.37 -43.77 -28.13
C ALA A 429 -6.60 -43.64 -26.62
N ALA A 430 -7.41 -44.55 -26.08
CA ALA A 430 -7.85 -44.65 -24.69
C ALA A 430 -7.06 -45.77 -23.93
N PRO A 431 -7.46 -46.27 -22.75
CA PRO A 431 -6.70 -46.15 -21.51
C PRO A 431 -6.20 -47.50 -20.94
N CYS A 432 -5.27 -47.46 -19.98
CA CYS A 432 -5.00 -48.59 -19.09
C CYS A 432 -4.93 -48.14 -17.63
N GLU A 433 -5.89 -48.61 -16.85
CA GLU A 433 -5.91 -48.61 -15.39
C GLU A 433 -4.93 -49.67 -14.84
N ALA A 434 -4.29 -49.39 -13.69
CA ALA A 434 -4.44 -50.20 -12.46
C ALA A 434 -3.40 -49.81 -11.39
N SER A 435 -3.94 -49.29 -10.28
CA SER A 435 -3.65 -49.59 -8.87
C SER A 435 -2.21 -49.81 -8.37
N GLY A 436 -1.89 -49.15 -7.26
CA GLY A 436 -0.97 -49.68 -6.25
C GLY A 436 -0.48 -48.61 -5.28
N ASP A 437 -0.93 -48.70 -4.02
CA ASP A 437 -0.45 -47.99 -2.83
C ASP A 437 1.06 -47.72 -2.80
N ILE A 438 1.48 -46.65 -2.12
CA ILE A 438 2.48 -46.73 -1.04
C ILE A 438 2.49 -45.42 -0.23
N ASP A 439 2.03 -45.56 1.00
CA ASP A 439 2.31 -44.72 2.14
C ASP A 439 3.82 -44.76 2.50
N THR A 440 4.37 -43.60 2.83
CA THR A 440 5.49 -43.41 3.78
C THR A 440 6.78 -44.24 3.64
N ALA A 441 7.88 -43.60 3.24
CA ALA A 441 9.21 -43.92 3.79
C ALA A 441 10.22 -42.76 3.66
N ARG A 442 10.22 -41.88 4.66
CA ARG A 442 11.40 -41.11 5.05
C ARG A 442 12.58 -42.06 5.30
N LYS A 443 13.69 -41.91 4.58
CA LYS A 443 15.02 -42.20 5.14
C LYS A 443 16.18 -41.50 4.41
N LYS A 444 16.74 -40.51 5.12
CA LYS A 444 18.16 -40.18 5.29
C LYS A 444 19.12 -40.45 4.11
N ALA A 445 19.61 -39.35 3.53
CA ALA A 445 21.03 -39.17 3.20
C ALA A 445 21.41 -37.74 3.64
N ARG A 446 21.69 -37.51 4.93
CA ARG A 446 23.04 -37.44 5.50
C ARG A 446 24.06 -36.86 4.51
N LEU A 447 24.11 -35.53 4.55
CA LEU A 447 25.19 -34.69 4.05
C LEU A 447 26.46 -35.03 4.87
N GLU A 448 27.32 -35.87 4.32
CA GLU A 448 28.73 -35.94 4.68
C GLU A 448 29.52 -35.48 3.46
N SER A 449 29.88 -34.19 3.43
CA SER A 449 30.96 -33.72 2.57
C SER A 449 32.20 -33.64 3.44
N ALA A 450 32.93 -34.75 3.48
CA ALA A 450 34.30 -34.80 3.92
C ALA A 450 35.19 -34.30 2.77
N THR A 451 35.92 -33.22 3.04
CA THR A 451 37.34 -33.03 2.71
C THR A 451 37.86 -33.62 1.39
N THR A 452 38.28 -32.74 0.47
CA THR A 452 39.69 -32.47 0.13
C THR A 452 39.73 -31.72 -1.19
N ALA A 453 40.07 -30.43 -1.14
CA ALA A 453 40.56 -29.74 -2.32
C ALA A 453 41.93 -30.34 -2.66
N ALA A 454 41.94 -31.36 -3.51
CA ALA A 454 43.15 -31.86 -4.12
C ALA A 454 43.65 -30.78 -5.09
N VAL A 455 44.65 -30.02 -4.63
CA VAL A 455 45.52 -29.22 -5.49
C VAL A 455 46.10 -30.17 -6.53
N VAL A 456 45.71 -30.03 -7.79
CA VAL A 456 46.32 -30.74 -8.90
C VAL A 456 47.65 -30.06 -9.21
N PRO A 457 48.82 -30.72 -9.04
CA PRO A 457 50.09 -30.14 -9.39
C PRO A 457 50.31 -30.32 -10.89
N TYR A 458 49.90 -29.33 -11.70
CA TYR A 458 50.28 -29.25 -13.11
C TYR A 458 51.56 -28.43 -13.27
N THR A 459 52.71 -29.03 -12.96
CA THR A 459 54.02 -28.54 -13.46
C THR A 459 54.97 -29.71 -13.67
N ASN A 460 54.82 -30.42 -14.79
CA ASN A 460 55.88 -31.26 -15.37
C ASN A 460 56.42 -30.62 -16.65
N GLN A 461 56.81 -29.34 -16.59
CA GLN A 461 57.77 -28.81 -17.55
C GLN A 461 59.17 -28.99 -16.95
N PRO A 462 60.12 -29.64 -17.65
CA PRO A 462 61.50 -29.62 -17.21
C PRO A 462 61.97 -28.16 -17.17
N PRO A 463 62.77 -27.76 -16.16
CA PRO A 463 63.33 -26.42 -16.12
C PRO A 463 64.12 -26.18 -17.42
N ILE A 464 63.95 -25.00 -18.02
CA ILE A 464 64.56 -24.61 -19.30
C ILE A 464 66.07 -24.90 -19.33
N GLY A 465 66.74 -24.82 -18.17
CA GLY A 465 68.15 -25.18 -18.00
C GLY A 465 68.49 -26.64 -18.33
N ALA A 466 67.62 -27.61 -18.02
CA ALA A 466 67.85 -29.02 -18.37
C ALA A 466 67.73 -29.28 -19.88
N LEU A 467 66.90 -28.48 -20.58
CA LEU A 467 66.73 -28.56 -22.03
C LEU A 467 67.93 -27.94 -22.76
N LEU A 468 68.46 -26.83 -22.23
CA LEU A 468 69.68 -26.19 -22.76
C LEU A 468 70.91 -27.08 -22.58
N HIS A 469 71.09 -27.71 -21.41
CA HIS A 469 72.17 -28.68 -21.21
C HIS A 469 72.09 -29.91 -22.12
N GLY A 470 70.88 -30.37 -22.47
CA GLY A 470 70.71 -31.46 -23.44
C GLY A 470 71.04 -31.05 -24.88
N VAL A 471 70.79 -29.79 -25.25
CA VAL A 471 71.16 -29.22 -26.55
C VAL A 471 72.66 -29.03 -26.64
N ASP A 472 73.32 -28.55 -25.58
CA ASP A 472 74.77 -28.39 -25.52
C ASP A 472 75.49 -29.75 -25.63
N ALA A 473 75.01 -30.78 -24.91
CA ALA A 473 75.57 -32.13 -24.99
C ALA A 473 75.42 -32.78 -26.39
N LEU A 474 74.33 -32.47 -27.12
CA LEU A 474 74.13 -32.92 -28.50
C LEU A 474 75.05 -32.20 -29.51
N ILE A 475 75.39 -30.93 -29.24
CA ILE A 475 76.34 -30.15 -30.03
C ILE A 475 77.78 -30.66 -29.78
N GLU A 476 78.11 -31.03 -28.54
CA GLU A 476 79.43 -31.60 -28.18
C GLU A 476 79.65 -33.03 -28.71
N GLN A 477 78.59 -33.83 -28.89
CA GLN A 477 78.68 -35.21 -29.42
C GLN A 477 78.74 -35.28 -30.96
N ALA A 478 78.54 -34.18 -31.67
CA ALA A 478 78.57 -34.16 -33.13
C ALA A 478 80.02 -34.09 -33.66
N ALA A 479 80.40 -34.99 -34.57
CA ALA A 479 81.74 -34.97 -35.17
C ALA A 479 81.89 -33.85 -36.23
N THR A 480 80.77 -33.35 -36.76
CA THR A 480 80.74 -32.25 -37.74
C THR A 480 79.56 -31.29 -37.51
N PRO A 481 79.65 -30.01 -37.95
CA PRO A 481 78.58 -29.02 -37.79
C PRO A 481 77.26 -29.43 -38.47
N ASN A 482 77.34 -30.13 -39.59
CA ASN A 482 76.16 -30.62 -40.33
C ASN A 482 75.42 -31.73 -39.57
N GLU A 483 76.15 -32.54 -38.80
CA GLU A 483 75.58 -33.61 -37.98
C GLU A 483 74.88 -33.05 -36.74
N ALA A 484 75.46 -32.02 -36.10
CA ALA A 484 74.82 -31.26 -35.03
C ALA A 484 73.48 -30.65 -35.49
N GLN A 485 73.47 -30.05 -36.68
CA GLN A 485 72.27 -29.44 -37.25
C GLN A 485 71.18 -30.47 -37.60
N ALA A 486 71.57 -31.66 -38.07
CA ALA A 486 70.64 -32.77 -38.32
C ALA A 486 70.03 -33.30 -37.00
N MET A 487 70.83 -33.46 -35.94
CA MET A 487 70.36 -33.89 -34.63
C MET A 487 69.41 -32.88 -33.98
N LEU A 488 69.67 -31.57 -34.11
CA LEU A 488 68.78 -30.52 -33.62
C LEU A 488 67.45 -30.48 -34.39
N LEU A 489 67.47 -30.69 -35.71
CA LEU A 489 66.24 -30.81 -36.51
C LEU A 489 65.43 -32.04 -36.11
N GLN A 490 66.08 -33.16 -35.81
CA GLN A 490 65.42 -34.37 -35.33
C GLN A 490 64.80 -34.16 -33.94
N LEU A 491 65.50 -33.50 -33.02
CA LEU A 491 64.97 -33.13 -31.70
C LEU A 491 63.73 -32.22 -31.84
N ARG A 492 63.79 -31.22 -32.72
CA ARG A 492 62.64 -30.34 -33.01
C ARG A 492 61.43 -31.13 -33.52
N ARG A 493 61.64 -32.04 -34.48
CA ARG A 493 60.56 -32.91 -35.00
C ARG A 493 59.95 -33.79 -33.90
N LEU A 494 60.77 -34.34 -33.01
CA LEU A 494 60.29 -35.14 -31.88
C LEU A 494 59.53 -34.29 -30.84
N MET A 495 59.96 -33.06 -30.60
CA MET A 495 59.23 -32.11 -29.74
C MET A 495 57.87 -31.73 -30.33
N GLU A 496 57.82 -31.45 -31.64
CA GLU A 496 56.58 -31.15 -32.36
C GLU A 496 55.63 -32.36 -32.34
N ALA A 497 56.14 -33.57 -32.60
CA ALA A 497 55.36 -34.80 -32.52
C ALA A 497 54.82 -35.07 -31.10
N ARG A 498 55.64 -34.86 -30.06
CA ARG A 498 55.20 -35.01 -28.66
C ARG A 498 54.14 -33.99 -28.28
N LYS A 499 54.27 -32.74 -28.76
CA LYS A 499 53.28 -31.69 -28.53
C LYS A 499 51.95 -32.04 -29.17
N GLU A 500 51.96 -32.59 -30.39
CA GLU A 500 50.73 -33.00 -31.06
C GLU A 500 50.06 -34.20 -30.39
N VAL A 501 50.83 -35.20 -29.95
CA VAL A 501 50.28 -36.32 -29.15
C VAL A 501 49.68 -35.84 -27.84
N GLN A 502 50.33 -34.88 -27.16
CA GLN A 502 49.79 -34.30 -25.92
C GLN A 502 48.52 -33.50 -26.19
N ARG A 503 48.48 -32.74 -27.29
CA ARG A 503 47.30 -31.99 -27.73
C ARG A 503 46.13 -32.91 -28.06
N GLY A 504 46.39 -34.04 -28.73
CA GLY A 504 45.40 -35.09 -29.00
C GLY A 504 44.79 -35.63 -27.71
N LYS A 505 45.63 -36.05 -26.74
CA LYS A 505 45.16 -36.53 -25.44
C LYS A 505 44.32 -35.49 -24.68
N SER A 506 44.75 -34.22 -24.68
CA SER A 506 43.97 -33.15 -24.03
C SER A 506 42.64 -32.86 -24.72
N LEU A 507 42.56 -33.04 -26.05
CA LEU A 507 41.30 -32.93 -26.79
C LEU A 507 40.37 -34.12 -26.52
N ASP A 508 40.93 -35.33 -26.40
CA ASP A 508 40.16 -36.52 -26.04
C ASP A 508 39.58 -36.39 -24.62
N ASP A 509 40.39 -35.96 -23.65
CA ASP A 509 39.95 -35.69 -22.27
C ASP A 509 38.85 -34.62 -22.21
N LEU A 510 38.97 -33.57 -23.03
CA LEU A 510 37.98 -32.50 -23.15
C LEU A 510 36.68 -33.02 -23.79
N SER A 511 36.78 -33.83 -24.84
CA SER A 511 35.64 -34.45 -25.51
C SER A 511 34.87 -35.36 -24.55
N ASP A 512 35.58 -36.20 -23.79
CA ASP A 512 34.99 -37.05 -22.75
C ASP A 512 34.29 -36.23 -21.65
N ALA A 513 34.90 -35.12 -21.22
CA ALA A 513 34.30 -34.23 -20.25
C ALA A 513 33.03 -33.56 -20.80
N MET A 514 33.06 -33.08 -22.04
CA MET A 514 31.89 -32.51 -22.71
C MET A 514 30.76 -33.52 -22.85
N GLN A 515 31.07 -34.77 -23.21
CA GLN A 515 30.07 -35.83 -23.33
C GLN A 515 29.42 -36.18 -21.99
N ARG A 516 30.20 -36.20 -20.89
CA ARG A 516 29.68 -36.38 -19.52
C ARG A 516 28.81 -35.21 -19.05
N ILE A 517 29.18 -33.98 -19.41
CA ILE A 517 28.35 -32.80 -19.10
C ILE A 517 27.04 -32.89 -19.88
N GLN A 518 27.10 -33.21 -21.18
CA GLN A 518 25.92 -33.31 -22.02
C GLN A 518 24.96 -34.40 -21.54
N SER A 519 25.46 -35.60 -21.21
CA SER A 519 24.61 -36.67 -20.68
C SER A 519 23.93 -36.30 -19.36
N ARG A 520 24.62 -35.56 -18.49
CA ARG A 520 24.06 -35.05 -17.23
C ARG A 520 23.04 -33.94 -17.44
N VAL A 521 23.23 -33.08 -18.43
CA VAL A 521 22.24 -32.08 -18.85
C VAL A 521 20.99 -32.75 -19.41
N ASP A 522 21.14 -33.80 -20.22
CA ASP A 522 20.01 -34.51 -20.80
C ASP A 522 19.23 -35.31 -19.73
N GLU A 523 19.92 -35.90 -18.75
CA GLU A 523 19.30 -36.56 -17.60
C GLU A 523 18.50 -35.57 -16.73
N THR A 524 19.08 -34.41 -16.44
CA THR A 524 18.39 -33.35 -15.68
C THR A 524 17.20 -32.78 -16.43
N ARG A 525 17.26 -32.67 -17.77
CA ARG A 525 16.12 -32.27 -18.60
C ARG A 525 15.00 -33.31 -18.59
N ARG A 526 15.33 -34.60 -18.67
CA ARG A 526 14.32 -35.69 -18.59
C ARG A 526 13.62 -35.68 -17.23
N THR A 527 14.38 -35.70 -16.14
CA THR A 527 13.82 -35.68 -14.78
C THR A 527 13.01 -34.42 -14.50
N ALA A 528 13.44 -33.25 -14.99
CA ALA A 528 12.67 -32.01 -14.87
C ALA A 528 11.33 -32.07 -15.64
N LYS A 529 11.32 -32.67 -16.84
CA LYS A 529 10.10 -32.87 -17.63
C LYS A 529 9.13 -33.84 -16.94
N GLU A 530 9.64 -34.94 -16.40
CA GLU A 530 8.85 -35.93 -15.65
C GLU A 530 8.25 -35.31 -14.38
N ASN A 531 9.05 -34.58 -13.60
CA ASN A 531 8.56 -33.87 -12.41
C ASN A 531 7.51 -32.82 -12.76
N ARG A 532 7.68 -32.09 -13.88
CA ARG A 532 6.69 -31.11 -14.34
C ARG A 532 5.38 -31.77 -14.75
N ALA A 533 5.44 -32.91 -15.43
CA ALA A 533 4.26 -33.67 -15.82
C ALA A 533 3.53 -34.24 -14.59
N ALA A 534 4.25 -34.82 -13.64
CA ALA A 534 3.69 -35.33 -12.40
C ALA A 534 3.05 -34.22 -11.56
N TRP A 535 3.72 -33.06 -11.45
CA TRP A 535 3.17 -31.90 -10.76
C TRP A 535 1.91 -31.35 -11.45
N HIS A 536 1.90 -31.26 -12.77
CA HIS A 536 0.74 -30.80 -13.53
C HIS A 536 -0.47 -31.74 -13.34
N GLN A 537 -0.24 -33.05 -13.34
CA GLN A 537 -1.29 -34.04 -13.10
C GLN A 537 -1.84 -33.92 -11.68
N ALA A 538 -0.98 -33.83 -10.67
CA ALA A 538 -1.41 -33.64 -9.28
C ALA A 538 -2.22 -32.34 -9.09
N MET A 539 -1.82 -31.26 -9.77
CA MET A 539 -2.55 -29.99 -9.73
C MET A 539 -3.95 -30.09 -10.34
N LEU A 540 -4.11 -30.83 -11.44
CA LEU A 540 -5.43 -31.06 -12.04
C LEU A 540 -6.34 -31.85 -11.08
N GLU A 541 -5.81 -32.88 -10.42
CA GLU A 541 -6.56 -33.67 -9.44
C GLU A 541 -6.99 -32.85 -8.21
N GLU A 542 -6.13 -31.96 -7.72
CA GLU A 542 -6.50 -31.04 -6.63
C GLU A 542 -7.55 -30.01 -7.09
N LEU A 543 -7.45 -29.51 -8.32
CA LEU A 543 -8.45 -28.60 -8.89
C LEU A 543 -9.81 -29.26 -9.00
N GLU A 544 -9.89 -30.50 -9.48
CA GLU A 544 -11.14 -31.27 -9.54
C GLU A 544 -11.74 -31.50 -8.15
N ARG A 545 -10.90 -31.78 -7.11
CA ARG A 545 -11.40 -31.88 -5.73
C ARG A 545 -11.96 -30.56 -5.21
N VAL A 546 -11.27 -29.45 -5.48
CA VAL A 546 -11.73 -28.13 -5.06
C VAL A 546 -13.05 -27.79 -5.76
N GLU A 547 -13.16 -28.07 -7.05
CA GLU A 547 -14.40 -27.86 -7.81
C GLU A 547 -15.56 -28.67 -7.22
N ALA A 548 -15.34 -29.95 -6.90
CA ALA A 548 -16.34 -30.79 -6.23
C ALA A 548 -16.76 -30.23 -4.85
N LEU A 549 -15.82 -29.70 -4.07
CA LEU A 549 -16.12 -29.07 -2.78
C LEU A 549 -16.91 -27.77 -2.94
N VAL A 550 -16.60 -26.96 -3.96
CA VAL A 550 -17.33 -25.72 -4.28
C VAL A 550 -18.77 -26.04 -4.68
N VAL A 551 -18.98 -27.01 -5.57
CA VAL A 551 -20.32 -27.46 -5.96
C VAL A 551 -21.10 -27.96 -4.73
N GLY A 552 -20.50 -28.80 -3.89
CA GLY A 552 -21.15 -29.26 -2.66
C GLY A 552 -21.43 -28.15 -1.63
N ALA A 553 -20.65 -27.06 -1.62
CA ALA A 553 -20.94 -25.88 -0.83
C ALA A 553 -22.11 -25.07 -1.40
N GLN A 554 -22.18 -24.93 -2.74
CA GLN A 554 -23.29 -24.27 -3.42
C GLN A 554 -24.62 -25.00 -3.21
N ASP A 555 -24.63 -26.34 -3.28
CA ASP A 555 -25.84 -27.14 -3.01
C ASP A 555 -26.34 -26.96 -1.58
N ARG A 556 -25.43 -26.93 -0.60
CA ARG A 556 -25.79 -26.66 0.81
C ARG A 556 -26.32 -25.24 1.01
N ALA A 557 -25.75 -24.26 0.32
CA ALA A 557 -26.23 -22.89 0.35
C ALA A 557 -27.64 -22.78 -0.28
N ALA A 558 -27.88 -23.45 -1.39
CA ALA A 558 -29.20 -23.51 -2.04
C ALA A 558 -30.25 -24.13 -1.10
N ALA A 559 -29.94 -25.26 -0.46
CA ALA A 559 -30.82 -25.89 0.53
C ALA A 559 -31.10 -24.97 1.74
N GLY A 560 -30.09 -24.23 2.21
CA GLY A 560 -30.26 -23.24 3.27
C GLY A 560 -31.19 -22.08 2.88
N VAL A 561 -31.10 -21.60 1.65
CA VAL A 561 -31.98 -20.55 1.11
C VAL A 561 -33.43 -21.06 1.00
N GLU A 562 -33.64 -22.29 0.54
CA GLU A 562 -34.97 -22.90 0.49
C GLU A 562 -35.59 -23.02 1.88
N GLN A 563 -34.82 -23.48 2.87
CA GLN A 563 -35.27 -23.58 4.25
C GLN A 563 -35.63 -22.20 4.84
N LEU A 564 -34.82 -21.18 4.57
CA LEU A 564 -35.10 -19.82 5.02
C LEU A 564 -36.38 -19.27 4.39
N ASN A 565 -36.60 -19.54 3.10
CA ASN A 565 -37.80 -19.11 2.39
C ASN A 565 -39.05 -19.76 2.98
N ASP A 566 -38.99 -21.05 3.34
CA ASP A 566 -40.10 -21.73 4.00
C ASP A 566 -40.37 -21.22 5.42
N HIS A 567 -39.32 -20.87 6.18
CA HIS A 567 -39.48 -20.18 7.46
C HIS A 567 -40.13 -18.81 7.29
N LEU A 568 -39.73 -18.05 6.27
CA LEU A 568 -40.31 -16.74 5.98
C LEU A 568 -41.80 -16.84 5.61
N LYS A 569 -42.20 -17.86 4.83
CA LYS A 569 -43.61 -18.13 4.54
C LYS A 569 -44.42 -18.42 5.81
N LYS A 570 -43.88 -19.22 6.74
CA LYS A 570 -44.54 -19.51 8.03
C LYS A 570 -44.71 -18.24 8.88
N VAL A 571 -43.67 -17.40 8.97
CA VAL A 571 -43.75 -16.12 9.69
C VAL A 571 -44.79 -15.20 9.07
N LYS A 572 -44.83 -15.10 7.73
CA LYS A 572 -45.82 -14.28 7.02
C LYS A 572 -47.25 -14.75 7.31
N ALA A 573 -47.50 -16.07 7.30
CA ALA A 573 -48.81 -16.62 7.65
C ALA A 573 -49.19 -16.33 9.11
N SER A 574 -48.24 -16.44 10.05
CA SER A 574 -48.48 -16.09 11.45
C SER A 574 -48.80 -14.61 11.64
N ASN A 575 -48.07 -13.72 10.95
CA ASN A 575 -48.35 -12.28 11.01
C ASN A 575 -49.73 -11.95 10.45
N GLN A 576 -50.15 -12.63 9.38
CA GLN A 576 -51.49 -12.46 8.83
C GLN A 576 -52.56 -12.86 9.86
N ALA A 577 -52.40 -14.02 10.51
CA ALA A 577 -53.34 -14.47 11.54
C ALA A 577 -53.41 -13.52 12.75
N ILE A 578 -52.28 -12.94 13.15
CA ILE A 578 -52.24 -11.91 14.22
C ILE A 578 -53.00 -10.66 13.78
N ASN A 579 -52.77 -10.17 12.56
CA ASN A 579 -53.46 -8.99 12.04
C ASN A 579 -54.97 -9.20 11.93
N GLU A 580 -55.40 -10.38 11.48
CA GLU A 580 -56.83 -10.76 11.45
C GLU A 580 -57.42 -10.75 12.87
N ARG A 581 -56.68 -11.24 13.87
CA ARG A 581 -57.13 -11.22 15.27
C ARG A 581 -57.23 -9.80 15.84
N ILE A 582 -56.27 -8.93 15.52
CA ILE A 582 -56.30 -7.51 15.90
C ILE A 582 -57.52 -6.83 15.28
N ALA A 583 -57.78 -7.06 13.99
CA ALA A 583 -58.96 -6.49 13.31
C ALA A 583 -60.28 -6.93 13.97
N CYS A 584 -60.41 -8.20 14.38
CA CYS A 584 -61.58 -8.65 15.13
C CYS A 584 -61.73 -7.95 16.48
N MET A 585 -60.63 -7.79 17.23
CA MET A 585 -60.66 -7.07 18.51
C MET A 585 -61.03 -5.59 18.33
N ASP A 586 -60.54 -4.94 17.28
CA ASP A 586 -60.90 -3.55 16.96
C ASP A 586 -62.40 -3.39 16.68
N VAL A 587 -63.00 -4.33 15.96
CA VAL A 587 -64.46 -4.34 15.71
C VAL A 587 -65.25 -4.56 17.00
N GLU A 588 -64.82 -5.49 17.86
CA GLU A 588 -65.45 -5.72 19.17
C GLU A 588 -65.37 -4.48 20.08
N LEU A 589 -64.22 -3.79 20.09
CA LEU A 589 -64.01 -2.56 20.84
C LEU A 589 -64.84 -1.39 20.28
N GLN A 590 -64.93 -1.25 18.96
CA GLN A 590 -65.79 -0.24 18.34
C GLN A 590 -67.27 -0.45 18.68
N ARG A 591 -67.73 -1.71 18.61
CA ARG A 591 -69.11 -2.06 18.96
C ARG A 591 -69.42 -1.74 20.43
N THR A 592 -68.55 -2.12 21.35
CA THR A 592 -68.75 -1.83 22.78
C THR A 592 -68.75 -0.32 23.07
N LEU A 593 -67.90 0.46 22.38
CA LEU A 593 -67.92 1.92 22.45
C LEU A 593 -69.23 2.53 21.92
N GLU A 594 -69.78 1.99 20.83
CA GLU A 594 -71.05 2.44 20.28
C GLU A 594 -72.22 2.12 21.22
N GLU A 595 -72.27 0.91 21.78
CA GLU A 595 -73.26 0.50 22.77
C GLU A 595 -73.22 1.43 24.01
N LEU A 596 -72.03 1.74 24.53
CA LEU A 596 -71.88 2.68 25.65
C LEU A 596 -72.32 4.11 25.30
N ARG A 597 -72.00 4.59 24.09
CA ARG A 597 -72.45 5.91 23.60
C ARG A 597 -73.97 5.99 23.41
N GLU A 598 -74.62 4.88 23.07
CA GLU A 598 -76.07 4.83 23.01
C GLU A 598 -76.70 4.83 24.40
N GLU A 599 -76.14 4.10 25.35
CA GLU A 599 -76.58 4.12 26.74
C GLU A 599 -76.42 5.51 27.37
N GLU A 600 -75.27 6.16 27.19
CA GLU A 600 -75.03 7.53 27.66
C GLU A 600 -76.05 8.53 27.05
N ARG A 601 -76.34 8.40 25.75
CA ARG A 601 -77.36 9.23 25.08
C ARG A 601 -78.76 8.98 25.64
N ARG A 602 -79.11 7.73 25.95
CA ARG A 602 -80.38 7.38 26.61
C ARG A 602 -80.47 8.02 27.99
N TRP A 603 -79.46 7.85 28.85
CA TRP A 603 -79.40 8.45 30.18
C TRP A 603 -79.50 9.98 30.14
N THR A 604 -78.76 10.62 29.22
CA THR A 604 -78.79 12.08 29.06
C THR A 604 -80.18 12.57 28.64
N SER A 605 -80.84 11.84 27.72
CA SER A 605 -82.21 12.14 27.29
C SER A 605 -83.21 11.96 28.43
N GLU A 606 -83.09 10.91 29.23
CA GLU A 606 -83.94 10.68 30.39
C GLU A 606 -83.80 11.81 31.42
N ILE A 607 -82.56 12.20 31.77
CA ILE A 607 -82.30 13.33 32.68
C ILE A 607 -82.91 14.61 32.11
N HIS A 608 -82.67 14.91 30.83
CA HIS A 608 -83.22 16.09 30.19
C HIS A 608 -84.76 16.13 30.28
N THR A 609 -85.45 15.02 29.99
CA THR A 609 -86.92 14.96 30.12
C THR A 609 -87.41 15.09 31.56
N LYS A 610 -86.64 14.63 32.55
CA LYS A 610 -86.97 14.81 33.97
C LYS A 610 -86.81 16.29 34.38
N CYS A 611 -85.70 16.92 34.00
CA CYS A 611 -85.45 18.33 34.24
C CYS A 611 -86.50 19.23 33.56
N MET A 612 -86.90 18.93 32.32
CA MET A 612 -87.95 19.66 31.63
C MET A 612 -89.29 19.56 32.36
N ARG A 613 -89.70 18.36 32.78
CA ARG A 613 -90.92 18.17 33.58
C ARG A 613 -90.88 18.91 34.92
N GLU A 614 -89.72 18.95 35.56
CA GLU A 614 -89.54 19.68 36.82
C GLU A 614 -89.55 21.20 36.60
N ALA A 615 -88.97 21.69 35.51
CA ALA A 615 -89.05 23.09 35.10
C ALA A 615 -90.51 23.50 34.81
N GLU A 616 -91.25 22.71 34.04
CA GLU A 616 -92.69 22.93 33.77
C GLU A 616 -93.50 22.95 35.07
N ARG A 617 -93.19 22.07 36.03
CA ARG A 617 -93.85 22.05 37.35
C ARG A 617 -93.56 23.34 38.13
N LEU A 618 -92.31 23.78 38.15
CA LEU A 618 -91.89 24.99 38.85
C LEU A 618 -92.46 26.26 38.18
N GLU A 619 -92.51 26.31 36.85
CA GLU A 619 -93.18 27.38 36.10
C GLU A 619 -94.67 27.44 36.47
N PHE A 620 -95.36 26.30 36.49
CA PHE A 620 -96.74 26.22 36.94
C PHE A 620 -96.94 26.67 38.39
N GLU A 621 -96.05 26.27 39.31
CA GLU A 621 -96.08 26.70 40.72
C GLU A 621 -95.88 28.23 40.84
N VAL A 622 -94.95 28.82 40.08
CA VAL A 622 -94.72 30.26 40.05
C VAL A 622 -95.93 31.00 39.49
N ASP A 623 -96.49 30.54 38.36
CA ASP A 623 -97.70 31.11 37.77
C ASP A 623 -98.89 31.04 38.73
N GLN A 624 -99.05 29.94 39.46
CA GLN A 624 -100.08 29.78 40.47
C GLN A 624 -99.86 30.72 41.67
N GLN A 625 -98.61 30.93 42.11
CA GLN A 625 -98.27 31.91 43.14
C GLN A 625 -98.52 33.35 42.69
N LEU A 626 -98.21 33.69 41.43
CA LEU A 626 -98.49 34.99 40.84
C LEU A 626 -100.00 35.24 40.73
N LEU A 627 -100.77 34.27 40.25
CA LEU A 627 -102.24 34.31 40.20
C LEU A 627 -102.87 34.49 41.59
N ASN A 628 -102.33 33.82 42.61
CA ASN A 628 -102.79 33.95 43.99
C ASN A 628 -102.42 35.32 44.60
N ARG A 629 -101.26 35.90 44.25
CA ARG A 629 -100.87 37.27 44.63
C ARG A 629 -101.67 38.34 43.89
N SER A 630 -102.12 38.07 42.67
CA SER A 630 -102.95 38.97 41.87
C SER A 630 -104.45 38.86 42.14
N ARG A 631 -104.88 38.24 43.26
CA ARG A 631 -106.27 38.35 43.75
C ARG A 631 -106.46 39.67 44.51
N PRO A 632 -107.19 40.66 43.97
CA PRO A 632 -107.51 41.90 44.67
C PRO A 632 -108.73 41.69 45.57
N MET A 633 -108.70 40.69 46.46
CA MET A 633 -109.80 40.42 47.39
C MET A 633 -109.37 40.38 48.86
N ALA A 634 -108.06 40.29 49.15
CA ALA A 634 -107.55 40.47 50.51
C ALA A 634 -107.42 41.97 50.88
N LEU A 635 -107.12 42.85 49.93
CA LEU A 635 -107.06 44.31 50.15
C LEU A 635 -108.43 45.01 50.14
N LEU A 636 -109.46 44.40 49.55
CA LEU A 636 -110.85 44.93 49.57
C LEU A 636 -111.64 44.50 50.82
N SER A 637 -111.25 43.40 51.47
CA SER A 637 -111.81 42.95 52.76
C SER A 637 -111.49 43.92 53.90
N ASP A 638 -110.27 44.47 53.93
CA ASP A 638 -109.86 45.44 54.96
C ASP A 638 -110.33 46.87 54.68
N TYR A 639 -110.65 47.21 53.43
CA TYR A 639 -111.21 48.53 53.08
C TYR A 639 -112.73 48.64 53.33
N MET A 640 -113.44 47.51 53.37
CA MET A 640 -114.90 47.47 53.65
C MET A 640 -115.25 47.37 55.15
N ARG A 641 -114.25 47.47 56.04
CA ARG A 641 -114.41 47.44 57.50
C ARG A 641 -114.14 48.78 58.20
N HIS A 642 -114.10 49.88 57.45
CA HIS A 642 -114.15 51.25 57.97
C HIS A 642 -115.28 52.06 57.33
#